data_AF-A0A519SAP4-F1
#
_entry.id   AF-A0A519SAP4-F1
#
_cell.length_a   1.000
_cell.length_b   1.000
_cell.length_c   1.000
_cell.angle_alpha   90.00
_cell.angle_beta   90.00
_cell.angle_gamma   90.00
#
_symmetry.space_group_name_H-M   'P 1'
#
loop_
_entity.id
_entity.type
_entity.pdbx_description
1 polymer ?
#
loop_
_entity_poly.entity_id
_entity_poly.type
_entity_poly.pdbx_seq_one_letter_code
_entity_poly.pdbx_strand_id
1 'polypeptide(L)'
;MRLQNAASVNRDPIGYQLTVVPDAPPTLTVEAFSDTTSLRFLALGGSAQDDYGLTALRLHYQVQRGGVKNGPYGSRALGLPHGVGGTYSYTWNLGPLNLQPGDRLAYFVEAVDNDGIHGPKSTRSRPLEFRLPSRRELDKQLAAQANSVASQLSSAAKQSKQLERELAQSQNKLKTKREMSFQDRKQLENMLDQKAQMDQQVQAMQQKFEQLQQQQNQQSPKSEELAKKAEELKKLMNDLLDPETKKLYDKLQKLLEQQKQPDAEMQKLLAQLENKENTLQKELDRALEMFKQMQFEQKAEQTAERLDQLAKEEEKLAEQTAKNDKDNPENKLSKEQQKSENQKLTQEQANKRQDFEDLKKDLADLKQQDKEMGDQNDLDEQKPDQQQTDQDMQDGEQQLAKNQNKKASQSQKAAAERMKKMAKKMQDQMSDDEEQKAQQNVDDLRDILDNLVTLSFDQEKLMKDFRAVDQTDPRFVQLGQTQRKLRDDAQIIQDSLYALAKREPKIQSFVTREVGEMNGRMDESFGHIKQRDVPRATTTQQQAMTSMNNLALMLADALQQMQSSLQQMKGQGQPQAGSGKPGKKKGKGSSPGPGSLSKMQQQLNQQIQQLSQSGKTGRALSQELAKLAGQQQMLRQAMQQMDRGQPGKDGKPGGKDGKEGKEGQNGPGKDGQGGGGNAGEMKKLMEQTETDLVNKRLTEETMQRQRQILTRMLEAEKSARERDQDTKREAQTAQNHPPVFPPAFDKYKPAAKDQQTDLLRRAQLNFTPYYQQKVTEYFQKNK
;
A
#
# COMPACT_ATOMS: atom_id res chain seq x y z
N MET A 1 -49.13 -55.52 45.41
CA MET A 1 -49.54 -56.31 46.60
C MET A 1 -50.97 -55.93 46.97
N ARG A 2 -51.90 -56.89 47.07
CA ARG A 2 -53.25 -56.62 47.58
C ARG A 2 -53.23 -56.76 49.10
N LEU A 3 -53.32 -55.62 49.79
CA LEU A 3 -53.43 -55.61 51.25
C LEU A 3 -54.84 -56.11 51.62
N GLN A 4 -54.91 -57.17 52.41
CA GLN A 4 -56.16 -57.72 52.92
C GLN A 4 -56.02 -58.05 54.41
N ASN A 5 -57.11 -57.96 55.16
CA ASN A 5 -57.22 -58.61 56.46
C ASN A 5 -58.49 -59.46 56.50
N ALA A 6 -58.72 -60.15 57.61
CA ALA A 6 -59.83 -61.09 57.75
C ALA A 6 -61.23 -60.46 57.60
N ALA A 7 -61.37 -59.14 57.69
CA ALA A 7 -62.65 -58.44 57.65
C ALA A 7 -62.85 -57.53 56.42
N SER A 8 -61.80 -57.16 55.69
CA SER A 8 -61.92 -56.34 54.47
C SER A 8 -60.72 -56.49 53.53
N VAL A 9 -61.01 -56.39 52.24
CA VAL A 9 -60.01 -56.23 51.17
C VAL A 9 -59.89 -54.74 50.84
N ASN A 10 -58.68 -54.24 50.52
CA ASN A 10 -58.45 -52.83 50.25
C ASN A 10 -59.35 -52.33 49.10
N ARG A 11 -60.33 -51.46 49.43
CA ARG A 11 -61.35 -50.96 48.50
C ARG A 11 -60.81 -49.98 47.44
N ASP A 12 -59.72 -49.27 47.74
CA ASP A 12 -59.05 -48.36 46.80
C ASP A 12 -57.54 -48.64 46.74
N PRO A 13 -57.10 -49.57 45.86
CA PRO A 13 -55.68 -49.79 45.64
C PRO A 13 -55.07 -48.57 44.92
N ILE A 14 -53.97 -48.04 45.44
CA ILE A 14 -53.19 -47.00 44.76
C ILE A 14 -52.65 -47.59 43.45
N GLY A 15 -53.24 -47.16 42.33
CA GLY A 15 -52.78 -47.50 40.99
C GLY A 15 -51.68 -46.53 40.54
N TYR A 16 -50.48 -47.04 40.30
CA TYR A 16 -49.44 -46.26 39.62
C TYR A 16 -49.52 -46.55 38.13
N GLN A 17 -49.74 -45.51 37.34
CA GLN A 17 -49.60 -45.60 35.89
C GLN A 17 -48.16 -45.27 35.50
N LEU A 18 -47.42 -46.30 35.12
CA LEU A 18 -46.08 -46.13 34.57
C LEU A 18 -46.19 -45.82 33.08
N THR A 19 -45.74 -44.65 32.66
CA THR A 19 -45.61 -44.30 31.24
C THR A 19 -44.14 -44.34 30.87
N VAL A 20 -43.77 -45.24 29.96
CA VAL A 20 -42.39 -45.37 29.47
C VAL A 20 -42.24 -44.45 28.25
N VAL A 21 -41.35 -43.46 28.35
CA VAL A 21 -40.96 -42.62 27.21
C VAL A 21 -39.68 -43.22 26.62
N PRO A 22 -39.66 -43.59 25.33
CA PRO A 22 -38.45 -44.07 24.67
C PRO A 22 -37.40 -42.96 24.59
N ASP A 23 -36.15 -43.32 24.85
CA ASP A 23 -34.99 -42.44 24.76
C ASP A 23 -34.75 -41.96 23.31
N ALA A 24 -34.67 -40.65 23.11
CA ALA A 24 -34.60 -40.01 21.80
C ALA A 24 -33.15 -39.73 21.38
N PRO A 25 -32.81 -39.76 20.08
CA PRO A 25 -31.48 -39.39 19.64
C PRO A 25 -31.25 -37.87 19.81
N PRO A 26 -29.98 -37.44 19.95
CA PRO A 26 -29.64 -36.04 20.16
C PRO A 26 -30.04 -35.17 18.96
N THR A 27 -30.34 -33.90 19.19
CA THR A 27 -30.59 -32.89 18.15
C THR A 27 -29.37 -32.00 17.96
N LEU A 28 -29.03 -31.70 16.69
CA LEU A 28 -27.80 -30.99 16.33
C LEU A 28 -28.04 -29.96 15.23
N THR A 29 -27.53 -28.74 15.42
CA THR A 29 -27.45 -27.69 14.40
C THR A 29 -26.01 -27.22 14.24
N VAL A 30 -25.61 -26.87 13.01
CA VAL A 30 -24.25 -26.40 12.69
C VAL A 30 -24.31 -25.31 11.64
N GLU A 31 -23.66 -24.19 11.92
CA GLU A 31 -23.35 -23.10 11.01
C GLU A 31 -21.83 -22.89 10.93
N ALA A 32 -21.33 -22.60 9.74
CA ALA A 32 -19.91 -22.39 9.50
C ALA A 32 -19.66 -20.97 9.00
N PHE A 33 -18.59 -20.34 9.49
CA PHE A 33 -18.19 -18.98 9.20
C PHE A 33 -16.72 -18.97 8.80
N SER A 34 -16.44 -18.67 7.54
CA SER A 34 -15.06 -18.54 7.03
C SER A 34 -14.45 -17.19 7.43
N ASP A 35 -13.15 -17.18 7.70
CA ASP A 35 -12.36 -15.96 7.80
C ASP A 35 -12.34 -15.23 6.44
N THR A 36 -12.78 -13.97 6.42
CA THR A 36 -12.89 -13.15 5.20
C THR A 36 -11.57 -12.53 4.77
N THR A 37 -10.54 -12.59 5.62
CA THR A 37 -9.24 -11.97 5.39
C THR A 37 -8.17 -12.98 5.01
N SER A 38 -7.87 -13.95 5.86
CA SER A 38 -6.74 -14.88 5.61
C SER A 38 -7.16 -16.22 5.02
N LEU A 39 -8.46 -16.58 5.09
CA LEU A 39 -8.99 -17.91 4.75
C LEU A 39 -8.29 -19.07 5.48
N ARG A 40 -7.53 -18.80 6.55
CA ARG A 40 -6.81 -19.81 7.35
C ARG A 40 -7.61 -20.34 8.54
N PHE A 41 -8.70 -19.67 8.88
CA PHE A 41 -9.55 -20.01 10.01
C PHE A 41 -10.98 -20.25 9.58
N LEU A 42 -11.61 -21.21 10.25
CA LEU A 42 -13.02 -21.54 10.11
C LEU A 42 -13.65 -21.57 11.49
N ALA A 43 -14.70 -20.79 11.70
CA ALA A 43 -15.49 -20.83 12.91
C ALA A 43 -16.73 -21.70 12.70
N LEU A 44 -17.00 -22.59 13.65
CA LEU A 44 -18.21 -23.41 13.71
C LEU A 44 -19.03 -22.97 14.91
N GLY A 45 -20.32 -22.72 14.70
CA GLY A 45 -21.26 -22.37 15.76
C GLY A 45 -22.56 -23.14 15.59
N GLY A 46 -23.16 -23.58 16.69
CA GLY A 46 -24.36 -24.40 16.61
C GLY A 46 -24.95 -24.74 17.97
N SER A 47 -25.98 -25.58 18.00
CA SER A 47 -26.61 -26.09 19.21
C SER A 47 -26.64 -27.62 19.19
N ALA A 48 -26.37 -28.24 20.33
CA ALA A 48 -26.54 -29.67 20.55
C ALA A 48 -27.37 -29.90 21.81
N GLN A 49 -28.43 -30.71 21.73
CA GLN A 49 -29.36 -30.97 22.83
C GLN A 49 -29.76 -32.44 22.85
N ASP A 50 -29.93 -32.97 24.05
CA ASP A 50 -30.27 -34.35 24.33
C ASP A 50 -31.13 -34.41 25.60
N ASP A 51 -32.03 -35.37 25.73
CA ASP A 51 -32.91 -35.53 26.89
C ASP A 51 -32.16 -36.02 28.14
N TYR A 52 -31.13 -36.85 27.97
CA TYR A 52 -30.34 -37.41 29.07
C TYR A 52 -28.90 -36.89 29.14
N GLY A 53 -28.42 -36.23 28.10
CA GLY A 53 -27.16 -35.50 28.05
C GLY A 53 -26.15 -36.08 27.06
N LEU A 54 -25.22 -35.23 26.63
CA LEU A 54 -24.25 -35.57 25.59
C LEU A 54 -22.94 -36.11 26.18
N THR A 55 -22.44 -37.23 25.63
CA THR A 55 -21.12 -37.79 25.98
C THR A 55 -20.01 -37.28 25.09
N ALA A 56 -20.30 -36.99 23.81
CA ALA A 56 -19.29 -36.48 22.88
C ALA A 56 -19.89 -35.59 21.80
N LEU A 57 -19.14 -34.54 21.46
CA LEU A 57 -19.36 -33.73 20.27
C LEU A 57 -18.08 -33.78 19.45
N ARG A 58 -18.14 -34.31 18.22
CA ARG A 58 -16.96 -34.55 17.38
C ARG A 58 -17.11 -33.89 16.02
N LEU A 59 -16.06 -33.22 15.58
CA LEU A 59 -15.90 -32.72 14.21
C LEU A 59 -15.15 -33.77 13.40
N HIS A 60 -15.79 -34.30 12.36
CA HIS A 60 -15.17 -35.19 11.39
C HIS A 60 -14.85 -34.41 10.11
N TYR A 61 -13.66 -34.61 9.55
CA TYR A 61 -13.22 -33.88 8.35
C TYR A 61 -12.36 -34.71 7.41
N GLN A 62 -12.37 -34.34 6.13
CA GLN A 62 -11.60 -34.96 5.06
C GLN A 62 -11.14 -33.90 4.05
N VAL A 63 -9.87 -33.98 3.65
CA VAL A 63 -9.30 -33.13 2.59
C VAL A 63 -9.41 -33.86 1.25
N GLN A 64 -10.09 -33.26 0.29
CA GLN A 64 -10.23 -33.75 -1.07
C GLN A 64 -9.31 -32.94 -1.99
N ARG A 65 -8.37 -33.62 -2.65
CA ARG A 65 -7.43 -33.03 -3.61
C ARG A 65 -7.74 -33.56 -5.01
N GLY A 66 -7.89 -32.67 -6.00
CA GLY A 66 -8.11 -33.07 -7.40
C GLY A 66 -9.34 -33.94 -7.65
N GLY A 67 -10.38 -33.84 -6.82
CA GLY A 67 -11.60 -34.67 -6.92
C GLY A 67 -11.47 -36.11 -6.41
N VAL A 68 -10.30 -36.52 -5.94
CA VAL A 68 -10.08 -37.84 -5.33
C VAL A 68 -10.37 -37.75 -3.82
N LYS A 69 -11.26 -38.63 -3.34
CA LYS A 69 -11.55 -38.79 -1.90
C LYS A 69 -10.35 -39.46 -1.24
N ASN A 70 -9.49 -38.68 -0.60
CA ASN A 70 -8.30 -39.21 0.07
C ASN A 70 -8.64 -39.62 1.51
N GLY A 71 -8.57 -40.93 1.79
CA GLY A 71 -8.42 -41.50 3.14
C GLY A 71 -9.62 -41.41 4.10
N PRO A 72 -9.48 -41.95 5.32
CA PRO A 72 -10.50 -41.91 6.37
C PRO A 72 -10.68 -40.49 6.95
N TYR A 73 -11.85 -40.20 7.53
CA TYR A 73 -12.11 -38.93 8.21
C TYR A 73 -11.18 -38.76 9.41
N GLY A 74 -10.51 -37.60 9.48
CA GLY A 74 -9.92 -37.12 10.72
C GLY A 74 -11.00 -36.69 11.70
N SER A 75 -10.75 -36.82 13.01
CA SER A 75 -11.72 -36.45 14.05
C SER A 75 -11.10 -35.48 15.06
N ARG A 76 -11.87 -34.49 15.52
CA ARG A 76 -11.51 -33.57 16.62
C ARG A 76 -12.66 -33.48 17.62
N ALA A 77 -12.35 -33.57 18.90
CA ALA A 77 -13.32 -33.33 19.96
C ALA A 77 -13.65 -31.83 20.06
N LEU A 78 -14.94 -31.52 20.15
CA LEU A 78 -15.45 -30.18 20.42
C LEU A 78 -15.83 -30.08 21.91
N GLY A 79 -15.83 -28.85 22.45
CA GLY A 79 -16.29 -28.62 23.81
C GLY A 79 -17.78 -28.95 23.95
N LEU A 80 -18.13 -29.73 24.96
CA LEU A 80 -19.52 -30.09 25.24
C LEU A 80 -20.27 -28.91 25.87
N PRO A 81 -21.50 -28.62 25.42
CA PRO A 81 -22.38 -27.70 26.13
C PRO A 81 -22.71 -28.27 27.53
N HIS A 82 -22.99 -27.39 28.49
CA HIS A 82 -23.26 -27.80 29.87
C HIS A 82 -24.70 -28.31 30.05
N GLY A 83 -24.88 -29.43 30.76
CA GLY A 83 -26.19 -30.02 31.07
C GLY A 83 -26.78 -30.85 29.93
N VAL A 84 -28.11 -30.80 29.77
CA VAL A 84 -28.88 -31.50 28.72
C VAL A 84 -28.69 -30.90 27.31
N GLY A 85 -27.98 -29.78 27.19
CA GLY A 85 -27.64 -29.20 25.89
C GLY A 85 -27.34 -27.72 25.93
N GLY A 86 -26.98 -27.15 24.77
CA GLY A 86 -26.64 -25.73 24.67
C GLY A 86 -25.97 -25.37 23.35
N THR A 87 -25.56 -24.10 23.24
CA THR A 87 -24.78 -23.62 22.11
C THR A 87 -23.31 -23.96 22.27
N TYR A 88 -22.64 -24.31 21.19
CA TYR A 88 -21.20 -24.51 21.14
C TYR A 88 -20.57 -23.59 20.09
N SER A 89 -19.34 -23.18 20.34
CA SER A 89 -18.50 -22.42 19.40
C SER A 89 -17.12 -23.04 19.31
N TYR A 90 -16.61 -23.21 18.09
CA TYR A 90 -15.28 -23.73 17.85
C TYR A 90 -14.57 -22.95 16.76
N THR A 91 -13.40 -22.41 17.08
CA THR A 91 -12.53 -21.76 16.10
C THR A 91 -11.46 -22.75 15.64
N TRP A 92 -11.49 -23.10 14.37
CA TRP A 92 -10.59 -24.06 13.77
C TRP A 92 -9.49 -23.37 12.97
N ASN A 93 -8.24 -23.56 13.40
CA ASN A 93 -7.06 -23.22 12.60
C ASN A 93 -6.82 -24.32 11.54
N LEU A 94 -6.95 -23.97 10.26
CA LEU A 94 -6.75 -24.87 9.12
C LEU A 94 -5.27 -24.97 8.70
N GLY A 95 -4.39 -24.13 9.24
CA GLY A 95 -2.96 -24.12 8.92
C GLY A 95 -2.27 -25.49 8.97
N PRO A 96 -2.49 -26.33 10.01
CA PRO A 96 -1.91 -27.67 10.08
C PRO A 96 -2.37 -28.64 8.99
N LEU A 97 -3.48 -28.35 8.29
CA LEU A 97 -3.99 -29.20 7.21
C LEU A 97 -3.22 -29.00 5.89
N ASN A 98 -2.39 -27.95 5.80
CA ASN A 98 -1.59 -27.60 4.63
C ASN A 98 -2.40 -27.69 3.31
N LEU A 99 -3.60 -27.10 3.33
CA LEU A 99 -4.50 -27.04 2.18
C LEU A 99 -3.82 -26.30 1.03
N GLN A 100 -3.86 -26.87 -0.17
CA GLN A 100 -3.40 -26.21 -1.39
C GLN A 100 -4.55 -25.42 -2.02
N PRO A 101 -4.28 -24.31 -2.74
CA PRO A 101 -5.31 -23.58 -3.47
C PRO A 101 -6.11 -24.52 -4.39
N GLY A 102 -7.44 -24.52 -4.27
CA GLY A 102 -8.33 -25.44 -4.99
C GLY A 102 -8.72 -26.72 -4.21
N ASP A 103 -8.07 -27.01 -3.07
CA ASP A 103 -8.47 -28.11 -2.19
C ASP A 103 -9.86 -27.87 -1.57
N ARG A 104 -10.60 -28.96 -1.34
CA ARG A 104 -11.90 -28.95 -0.67
C ARG A 104 -11.82 -29.69 0.66
N LEU A 105 -12.30 -29.05 1.71
CA LEU A 105 -12.41 -29.61 3.04
C LEU A 105 -13.88 -29.97 3.28
N ALA A 106 -14.20 -31.26 3.24
CA ALA A 106 -15.53 -31.76 3.60
C ALA A 106 -15.55 -32.12 5.09
N TYR A 107 -16.53 -31.62 5.84
CA TYR A 107 -16.63 -31.86 7.28
C TYR A 107 -18.08 -31.91 7.76
N PHE A 108 -18.29 -32.58 8.89
CA PHE A 108 -19.59 -32.63 9.58
C PHE A 108 -19.36 -32.76 11.09
N VAL A 109 -20.36 -32.39 11.88
CA VAL A 109 -20.33 -32.56 13.34
C VAL A 109 -21.22 -33.74 13.71
N GLU A 110 -20.81 -34.51 14.70
CA GLU A 110 -21.52 -35.64 15.27
C GLU A 110 -21.71 -35.42 16.76
N ALA A 111 -22.96 -35.47 17.23
CA ALA A 111 -23.33 -35.48 18.63
C ALA A 111 -23.66 -36.91 19.06
N VAL A 112 -23.20 -37.30 20.25
CA VAL A 112 -23.35 -38.63 20.82
C VAL A 112 -23.97 -38.48 22.21
N ASP A 113 -25.06 -39.19 22.47
CA ASP A 113 -25.78 -39.21 23.76
C ASP A 113 -24.99 -39.97 24.84
N ASN A 114 -25.61 -40.18 26.00
CA ASN A 114 -25.05 -40.93 27.12
C ASN A 114 -25.66 -42.31 27.37
N ASP A 115 -26.34 -42.91 26.38
CA ASP A 115 -26.91 -44.26 26.52
C ASP A 115 -25.81 -45.33 26.60
N GLY A 116 -25.43 -45.67 27.83
CA GLY A 116 -24.48 -46.74 28.12
C GLY A 116 -25.09 -48.15 28.13
N ILE A 117 -26.42 -48.27 28.05
CA ILE A 117 -27.13 -49.55 28.22
C ILE A 117 -27.37 -50.21 26.85
N HIS A 118 -27.92 -49.49 25.88
CA HIS A 118 -28.15 -50.01 24.52
C HIS A 118 -27.03 -49.64 23.55
N GLY A 119 -26.09 -48.82 23.99
CA GLY A 119 -25.04 -48.22 23.19
C GLY A 119 -25.44 -46.82 22.72
N PRO A 120 -24.49 -45.88 22.67
CA PRO A 120 -24.84 -44.47 22.53
C PRO A 120 -25.36 -44.17 21.13
N LYS A 121 -26.47 -43.45 21.03
CA LYS A 121 -27.02 -43.00 19.73
C LYS A 121 -26.28 -41.75 19.29
N SER A 122 -26.29 -41.54 17.98
CA SER A 122 -25.57 -40.43 17.38
C SER A 122 -26.39 -39.73 16.31
N THR A 123 -26.25 -38.41 16.25
CA THR A 123 -26.84 -37.56 15.23
C THR A 123 -25.76 -36.76 14.53
N ARG A 124 -25.79 -36.79 13.19
CA ARG A 124 -24.81 -36.10 12.34
C ARG A 124 -25.44 -34.89 11.67
N SER A 125 -24.66 -33.83 11.54
CA SER A 125 -25.05 -32.68 10.74
C SER A 125 -25.03 -33.02 9.24
N ARG A 126 -25.68 -32.17 8.44
CA ARG A 126 -25.43 -32.16 6.99
C ARG A 126 -23.92 -31.96 6.72
N PRO A 127 -23.35 -32.60 5.70
CA PRO A 127 -21.98 -32.35 5.30
C PRO A 127 -21.85 -30.90 4.82
N LEU A 128 -20.82 -30.23 5.32
CA LEU A 128 -20.42 -28.88 4.94
C LEU A 128 -19.11 -28.97 4.17
N GLU A 129 -18.91 -28.02 3.26
CA GLU A 129 -17.70 -27.95 2.44
C GLU A 129 -17.07 -26.57 2.58
N PHE A 130 -15.78 -26.53 2.86
CA PHE A 130 -14.95 -25.34 2.76
C PHE A 130 -14.01 -25.51 1.57
N ARG A 131 -14.13 -24.63 0.58
CA ARG A 131 -13.27 -24.63 -0.60
C ARG A 131 -12.26 -23.50 -0.45
N LEU A 132 -10.98 -23.84 -0.49
CA LEU A 132 -9.94 -22.82 -0.64
C LEU A 132 -9.96 -22.38 -2.11
N PRO A 133 -10.16 -21.08 -2.42
CA PRO A 133 -10.18 -20.61 -3.80
C PRO A 133 -8.89 -21.02 -4.53
N SER A 134 -9.00 -21.38 -5.80
CA SER A 134 -7.81 -21.64 -6.61
C SER A 134 -6.99 -20.36 -6.78
N ARG A 135 -5.70 -20.45 -7.09
CA ARG A 135 -4.87 -19.27 -7.36
C ARG A 135 -5.50 -18.36 -8.40
N ARG A 136 -6.05 -18.94 -9.47
CA ARG A 136 -6.75 -18.20 -10.52
C ARG A 136 -8.04 -17.53 -10.06
N GLU A 137 -8.78 -18.15 -9.13
CA GLU A 137 -9.96 -17.51 -8.52
C GLU A 137 -9.55 -16.33 -7.64
N LEU A 138 -8.46 -16.46 -6.88
CA LEU A 138 -7.90 -15.36 -6.10
C LEU A 138 -7.39 -14.24 -7.01
N ASP A 139 -6.64 -14.56 -8.07
CA ASP A 139 -6.14 -13.59 -9.04
C ASP A 139 -7.31 -12.83 -9.69
N LYS A 140 -8.40 -13.53 -10.04
CA LYS A 140 -9.63 -12.89 -10.54
C LYS A 140 -10.30 -12.00 -9.50
N GLN A 141 -10.35 -12.40 -8.24
CA GLN A 141 -10.90 -11.58 -7.16
C GLN A 141 -10.07 -10.31 -6.94
N LEU A 142 -8.74 -10.44 -6.91
CA LEU A 142 -7.81 -9.32 -6.80
C LEU A 142 -7.92 -8.39 -8.02
N ALA A 143 -8.00 -8.94 -9.23
CA ALA A 143 -8.22 -8.16 -10.45
C ALA A 143 -9.56 -7.42 -10.42
N ALA A 144 -10.64 -8.05 -9.92
CA ALA A 144 -11.93 -7.40 -9.78
C ALA A 144 -11.90 -6.26 -8.75
N GLN A 145 -11.21 -6.46 -7.62
CA GLN A 145 -11.00 -5.40 -6.62
C GLN A 145 -10.16 -4.26 -7.20
N ALA A 146 -9.07 -4.58 -7.92
CA ALA A 146 -8.23 -3.59 -8.58
C ALA A 146 -9.01 -2.78 -9.62
N ASN A 147 -9.81 -3.45 -10.45
CA ASN A 147 -10.70 -2.79 -11.41
C ASN A 147 -11.74 -1.90 -10.71
N SER A 148 -12.26 -2.32 -9.55
CA SER A 148 -13.14 -1.47 -8.74
C SER A 148 -12.43 -0.22 -8.25
N VAL A 149 -11.18 -0.30 -7.79
CA VAL A 149 -10.39 0.86 -7.34
C VAL A 149 -10.11 1.79 -8.53
N ALA A 150 -9.65 1.26 -9.66
CA ALA A 150 -9.41 2.03 -10.88
C ALA A 150 -10.68 2.72 -11.40
N SER A 151 -11.83 2.03 -11.39
CA SER A 151 -13.10 2.63 -11.77
C SER A 151 -13.56 3.74 -10.82
N GLN A 152 -13.33 3.58 -9.51
CA GLN A 152 -13.66 4.61 -8.52
C GLN A 152 -12.77 5.85 -8.70
N LEU A 153 -11.46 5.67 -8.94
CA LEU A 153 -10.54 6.76 -9.28
C LEU A 153 -11.00 7.51 -10.54
N SER A 154 -11.33 6.78 -11.61
CA SER A 154 -11.81 7.39 -12.87
C SER A 154 -13.14 8.12 -12.69
N SER A 155 -14.07 7.55 -11.91
CA SER A 155 -15.35 8.19 -11.62
C SER A 155 -15.17 9.48 -10.81
N ALA A 156 -14.34 9.44 -9.76
CA ALA A 156 -14.04 10.60 -8.94
C ALA A 156 -13.37 11.70 -9.78
N ALA A 157 -12.44 11.36 -10.66
CA ALA A 157 -11.79 12.33 -11.56
C ALA A 157 -12.82 13.03 -12.48
N LYS A 158 -13.78 12.27 -13.04
CA LYS A 158 -14.87 12.81 -13.87
C LYS A 158 -15.81 13.71 -13.06
N GLN A 159 -16.16 13.32 -11.85
CA GLN A 159 -17.00 14.12 -10.95
C GLN A 159 -16.31 15.43 -10.56
N SER A 160 -15.03 15.40 -10.18
CA SER A 160 -14.26 16.61 -9.86
C SER A 160 -14.15 17.55 -11.07
N LYS A 161 -13.95 17.01 -12.28
CA LYS A 161 -14.01 17.80 -13.54
C LYS A 161 -15.38 18.43 -13.78
N GLN A 162 -16.45 17.73 -13.44
CA GLN A 162 -17.80 18.27 -13.56
C GLN A 162 -18.03 19.41 -12.55
N LEU A 163 -17.62 19.21 -11.30
CA LEU A 163 -17.68 20.23 -10.25
C LEU A 163 -16.88 21.49 -10.62
N GLU A 164 -15.67 21.33 -11.16
CA GLU A 164 -14.85 22.44 -11.66
C GLU A 164 -15.60 23.28 -12.70
N ARG A 165 -16.19 22.64 -13.71
CA ARG A 165 -16.99 23.33 -14.74
C ARG A 165 -18.21 24.02 -14.16
N GLU A 166 -18.91 23.37 -13.24
CA GLU A 166 -20.12 23.92 -12.60
C GLU A 166 -19.78 25.12 -11.70
N LEU A 167 -18.66 25.08 -11.00
CA LEU A 167 -18.10 26.20 -10.22
C LEU A 167 -17.73 27.36 -11.13
N ALA A 168 -17.01 27.12 -12.24
CA ALA A 168 -16.64 28.14 -13.22
C ALA A 168 -17.87 28.83 -13.84
N GLN A 169 -18.90 28.05 -14.17
CA GLN A 169 -20.17 28.58 -14.68
C GLN A 169 -20.89 29.43 -13.63
N SER A 170 -20.93 28.97 -12.37
CA SER A 170 -21.57 29.71 -11.27
C SER A 170 -20.81 31.01 -10.98
N GLN A 171 -19.48 30.95 -10.95
CA GLN A 171 -18.63 32.12 -10.79
C GLN A 171 -18.91 33.16 -11.89
N ASN A 172 -18.98 32.77 -13.16
CA ASN A 172 -19.27 33.69 -14.26
C ASN A 172 -20.69 34.27 -14.22
N LYS A 173 -21.70 33.47 -13.88
CA LYS A 173 -23.07 33.98 -13.71
C LYS A 173 -23.13 35.01 -12.58
N LEU A 174 -22.53 34.71 -11.43
CA LEU A 174 -22.58 35.55 -10.23
C LEU A 174 -21.76 36.84 -10.37
N LYS A 175 -20.74 36.89 -11.23
CA LYS A 175 -20.03 38.14 -11.57
C LYS A 175 -20.95 39.24 -12.12
N THR A 176 -22.05 38.86 -12.77
CA THR A 176 -22.97 39.80 -13.44
C THR A 176 -24.23 40.09 -12.63
N LYS A 177 -24.51 39.32 -11.58
CA LYS A 177 -25.73 39.42 -10.78
C LYS A 177 -25.47 40.19 -9.49
N ARG A 178 -26.40 41.07 -9.13
CA ARG A 178 -26.39 41.76 -7.81
C ARG A 178 -26.99 40.89 -6.70
N GLU A 179 -27.89 39.97 -7.05
CA GLU A 179 -28.52 39.06 -6.11
C GLU A 179 -28.59 37.62 -6.63
N MET A 180 -28.51 36.65 -5.72
CA MET A 180 -28.69 35.23 -6.04
C MET A 180 -30.16 34.84 -6.07
N SER A 181 -30.59 34.25 -7.19
CA SER A 181 -31.92 33.62 -7.28
C SER A 181 -31.97 32.30 -6.50
N PHE A 182 -33.18 31.81 -6.21
CA PHE A 182 -33.37 30.49 -5.61
C PHE A 182 -32.70 29.38 -6.43
N GLN A 183 -32.78 29.46 -7.76
CA GLN A 183 -32.11 28.50 -8.65
C GLN A 183 -30.58 28.52 -8.50
N ASP A 184 -29.97 29.71 -8.37
CA ASP A 184 -28.52 29.83 -8.18
C ASP A 184 -28.08 29.19 -6.86
N ARG A 185 -28.83 29.42 -5.77
CA ARG A 185 -28.56 28.80 -4.45
C ARG A 185 -28.72 27.28 -4.51
N LYS A 186 -29.79 26.78 -5.12
CA LYS A 186 -30.03 25.36 -5.29
C LYS A 186 -28.91 24.69 -6.10
N GLN A 187 -28.37 25.38 -7.10
CA GLN A 187 -27.25 24.86 -7.90
C GLN A 187 -25.99 24.68 -7.02
N LEU A 188 -25.65 25.67 -6.17
CA LEU A 188 -24.52 25.57 -5.26
C LEU A 188 -24.73 24.54 -4.14
N GLU A 189 -25.94 24.40 -3.62
CA GLU A 189 -26.29 23.32 -2.68
C GLU A 189 -26.09 21.94 -3.31
N ASN A 190 -26.54 21.74 -4.55
CA ASN A 190 -26.34 20.47 -5.24
C ASN A 190 -24.86 20.14 -5.44
N MET A 191 -24.00 21.15 -5.67
CA MET A 191 -22.55 20.95 -5.75
C MET A 191 -21.95 20.52 -4.41
N LEU A 192 -22.43 21.09 -3.28
CA LEU A 192 -22.01 20.67 -1.95
C LEU A 192 -22.38 19.20 -1.69
N ASP A 193 -23.59 18.79 -2.07
CA ASP A 193 -24.04 17.40 -1.95
C ASP A 193 -23.19 16.45 -2.83
N GLN A 194 -22.93 16.83 -4.08
CA GLN A 194 -22.05 16.08 -4.99
C GLN A 194 -20.64 15.93 -4.41
N LYS A 195 -20.08 17.02 -3.84
CA LYS A 195 -18.76 16.99 -3.19
C LYS A 195 -18.74 16.05 -1.98
N ALA A 196 -19.77 16.10 -1.13
CA ALA A 196 -19.87 15.21 0.02
C ALA A 196 -19.95 13.73 -0.38
N GLN A 197 -20.70 13.42 -1.45
CA GLN A 197 -20.76 12.07 -2.02
C GLN A 197 -19.40 11.63 -2.57
N MET A 198 -18.69 12.52 -3.28
CA MET A 198 -17.36 12.23 -3.82
C MET A 198 -16.36 11.95 -2.69
N ASP A 199 -16.37 12.72 -1.61
CA ASP A 199 -15.49 12.52 -0.46
C ASP A 199 -15.71 11.15 0.20
N GLN A 200 -16.97 10.72 0.33
CA GLN A 200 -17.30 9.37 0.80
C GLN A 200 -16.80 8.27 -0.14
N GLN A 201 -16.89 8.49 -1.46
CA GLN A 201 -16.36 7.55 -2.45
C GLN A 201 -14.84 7.42 -2.37
N VAL A 202 -14.12 8.53 -2.20
CA VAL A 202 -12.66 8.54 -2.03
C VAL A 202 -12.25 7.80 -0.75
N GLN A 203 -12.96 8.00 0.37
CA GLN A 203 -12.70 7.26 1.62
C GLN A 203 -12.94 5.76 1.47
N ALA A 204 -14.05 5.35 0.85
CA ALA A 204 -14.34 3.95 0.60
C ALA A 204 -13.31 3.30 -0.33
N MET A 205 -12.83 4.06 -1.32
CA MET A 205 -11.78 3.65 -2.25
C MET A 205 -10.42 3.47 -1.54
N GLN A 206 -10.04 4.38 -0.63
CA GLN A 206 -8.83 4.24 0.20
C GLN A 206 -8.88 2.92 1.01
N GLN A 207 -10.02 2.63 1.64
CA GLN A 207 -10.19 1.38 2.39
C GLN A 207 -10.08 0.14 1.50
N LYS A 208 -10.70 0.15 0.31
CA LYS A 208 -10.56 -0.93 -0.67
C LYS A 208 -9.12 -1.11 -1.14
N PHE A 209 -8.40 -0.02 -1.37
CA PHE A 209 -6.99 -0.05 -1.74
C PHE A 209 -6.12 -0.66 -0.63
N GLU A 210 -6.36 -0.30 0.64
CA GLU A 210 -5.66 -0.93 1.77
C GLU A 210 -5.96 -2.43 1.89
N GLN A 211 -7.21 -2.83 1.70
CA GLN A 211 -7.61 -4.25 1.68
C GLN A 211 -6.93 -5.00 0.54
N LEU A 212 -6.92 -4.44 -0.67
CA LEU A 212 -6.22 -4.99 -1.83
C LEU A 212 -4.73 -5.18 -1.52
N GLN A 213 -4.08 -4.16 -0.97
CA GLN A 213 -2.66 -4.19 -0.60
C GLN A 213 -2.37 -5.29 0.44
N GLN A 214 -3.22 -5.44 1.45
CA GLN A 214 -3.10 -6.48 2.46
C GLN A 214 -3.25 -7.89 1.87
N GLN A 215 -4.27 -8.12 1.03
CA GLN A 215 -4.51 -9.41 0.39
C GLN A 215 -3.35 -9.79 -0.53
N GLN A 216 -2.82 -8.83 -1.30
CA GLN A 216 -1.67 -9.05 -2.16
C GLN A 216 -0.39 -9.38 -1.37
N ASN A 217 -0.10 -8.65 -0.29
CA ASN A 217 1.09 -8.89 0.54
C ASN A 217 1.07 -10.27 1.22
N GLN A 218 -0.12 -10.86 1.43
CA GLN A 218 -0.27 -12.21 1.97
C GLN A 218 0.02 -13.31 0.94
N GLN A 219 -0.16 -13.04 -0.35
CA GLN A 219 0.09 -14.01 -1.42
C GLN A 219 1.56 -14.06 -1.84
N SER A 220 2.17 -12.90 -2.10
CA SER A 220 3.57 -12.79 -2.50
C SER A 220 4.23 -11.59 -1.82
N PRO A 221 5.42 -11.75 -1.25
CA PRO A 221 6.20 -10.60 -0.78
C PRO A 221 6.56 -9.72 -1.98
N LYS A 222 6.33 -8.41 -1.84
CA LYS A 222 6.59 -7.43 -2.89
C LYS A 222 8.08 -7.17 -3.05
N SER A 223 8.50 -6.87 -4.29
CA SER A 223 9.76 -6.17 -4.52
C SER A 223 9.79 -4.85 -3.75
N GLU A 224 11.00 -4.43 -3.37
CA GLU A 224 11.21 -3.19 -2.61
C GLU A 224 10.67 -1.96 -3.37
N GLU A 225 10.73 -2.00 -4.71
CA GLU A 225 10.24 -0.95 -5.60
C GLU A 225 8.71 -0.89 -5.64
N LEU A 226 8.01 -2.02 -5.81
CA LEU A 226 6.54 -2.05 -5.73
C LEU A 226 6.02 -1.63 -4.35
N ALA A 227 6.75 -1.96 -3.28
CA ALA A 227 6.41 -1.52 -1.94
C ALA A 227 6.49 0.01 -1.81
N LYS A 228 7.56 0.63 -2.31
CA LYS A 228 7.72 2.10 -2.32
C LYS A 228 6.64 2.77 -3.17
N LYS A 229 6.38 2.28 -4.39
CA LYS A 229 5.31 2.81 -5.27
C LYS A 229 3.94 2.73 -4.58
N ALA A 230 3.66 1.63 -3.88
CA ALA A 230 2.40 1.49 -3.14
C ALA A 230 2.28 2.46 -1.95
N GLU A 231 3.37 2.73 -1.23
CA GLU A 231 3.39 3.74 -0.16
C GLU A 231 3.20 5.16 -0.71
N GLU A 232 3.84 5.48 -1.83
CA GLU A 232 3.67 6.77 -2.51
C GLU A 232 2.24 6.97 -3.01
N LEU A 233 1.64 5.94 -3.62
CA LEU A 233 0.24 5.99 -4.03
C LEU A 233 -0.69 6.12 -2.83
N LYS A 234 -0.42 5.43 -1.71
CA LYS A 234 -1.18 5.60 -0.47
C LYS A 234 -1.10 7.04 0.04
N LYS A 235 0.09 7.64 0.00
CA LYS A 235 0.28 9.04 0.40
C LYS A 235 -0.51 9.98 -0.51
N LEU A 236 -0.42 9.78 -1.83
CA LEU A 236 -1.20 10.55 -2.81
C LEU A 236 -2.71 10.44 -2.52
N MET A 237 -3.21 9.23 -2.27
CA MET A 237 -4.63 9.01 -1.96
C MET A 237 -5.06 9.72 -0.68
N ASN A 238 -4.21 9.81 0.34
CA ASN A 238 -4.51 10.56 1.57
C ASN A 238 -4.56 12.06 1.33
N ASP A 239 -3.70 12.57 0.45
CA ASP A 239 -3.62 14.00 0.12
C ASP A 239 -4.83 14.47 -0.72
N LEU A 240 -5.55 13.55 -1.40
CA LEU A 240 -6.79 13.87 -2.13
C LEU A 240 -7.90 14.48 -1.26
N LEU A 241 -7.89 14.20 0.05
CA LEU A 241 -8.85 14.73 1.02
C LEU A 241 -8.24 15.87 1.85
N ASP A 242 -7.83 16.94 1.16
CA ASP A 242 -7.19 18.11 1.75
C ASP A 242 -8.09 18.84 2.78
N PRO A 243 -7.64 19.01 4.04
CA PRO A 243 -8.38 19.73 5.07
C PRO A 243 -8.65 21.21 4.73
N GLU A 244 -7.80 21.87 3.93
CA GLU A 244 -8.06 23.26 3.55
C GLU A 244 -9.25 23.36 2.60
N THR A 245 -9.31 22.48 1.61
CA THR A 245 -10.42 22.40 0.65
C THR A 245 -11.75 22.16 1.37
N LYS A 246 -11.76 21.28 2.38
CA LYS A 246 -12.93 21.08 3.24
C LYS A 246 -13.39 22.37 3.94
N LYS A 247 -12.46 23.16 4.48
CA LYS A 247 -12.79 24.47 5.09
C LYS A 247 -13.37 25.47 4.08
N LEU A 248 -12.95 25.42 2.81
CA LEU A 248 -13.51 26.29 1.76
C LEU A 248 -14.96 25.91 1.45
N TYR A 249 -15.27 24.61 1.36
CA TYR A 249 -16.65 24.13 1.21
C TYR A 249 -17.51 24.44 2.44
N ASP A 250 -16.99 24.28 3.66
CA ASP A 250 -17.71 24.68 4.90
C ASP A 250 -18.03 26.19 4.92
N LYS A 251 -17.10 27.02 4.41
CA LYS A 251 -17.34 28.46 4.25
C LYS A 251 -18.42 28.72 3.22
N LEU A 252 -18.41 28.02 2.08
CA LEU A 252 -19.44 28.16 1.05
C LEU A 252 -20.83 27.81 1.61
N GLN A 253 -20.93 26.70 2.33
CA GLN A 253 -22.17 26.29 3.01
C GLN A 253 -22.68 27.38 3.96
N LYS A 254 -21.81 27.93 4.82
CA LYS A 254 -22.20 29.01 5.74
C LYS A 254 -22.68 30.27 5.03
N LEU A 255 -22.05 30.63 3.91
CA LEU A 255 -22.46 31.80 3.13
C LEU A 255 -23.84 31.60 2.49
N LEU A 256 -24.16 30.38 2.04
CA LEU A 256 -25.48 30.03 1.52
C LEU A 256 -26.56 30.05 2.61
N GLU A 257 -26.27 29.49 3.78
CA GLU A 257 -27.17 29.51 4.95
C GLU A 257 -27.46 30.93 5.43
N GLN A 258 -26.45 31.80 5.44
CA GLN A 258 -26.57 33.21 5.80
C GLN A 258 -27.25 34.06 4.72
N GLN A 259 -27.60 33.46 3.57
CA GLN A 259 -28.17 34.13 2.41
C GLN A 259 -27.37 35.38 1.99
N LYS A 260 -26.04 35.35 2.14
CA LYS A 260 -25.19 36.46 1.72
C LYS A 260 -25.34 36.71 0.23
N GLN A 261 -25.33 37.99 -0.17
CA GLN A 261 -25.34 38.36 -1.58
C GLN A 261 -24.01 37.99 -2.26
N PRO A 262 -23.99 37.77 -3.58
CA PRO A 262 -22.77 37.45 -4.33
C PRO A 262 -21.82 38.65 -4.35
N ASP A 263 -21.01 38.76 -3.30
CA ASP A 263 -20.00 39.79 -3.10
C ASP A 263 -18.60 39.31 -3.56
N ALA A 264 -17.61 40.18 -3.43
CA ALA A 264 -16.22 39.86 -3.79
C ALA A 264 -15.64 38.69 -2.97
N GLU A 265 -16.14 38.47 -1.74
CA GLU A 265 -15.73 37.35 -0.88
C GLU A 265 -16.21 36.02 -1.48
N MET A 266 -17.48 35.93 -1.86
CA MET A 266 -18.05 34.75 -2.53
C MET A 266 -17.36 34.46 -3.87
N GLN A 267 -17.13 35.48 -4.69
CA GLN A 267 -16.46 35.30 -5.99
C GLN A 267 -15.05 34.75 -5.83
N LYS A 268 -14.30 35.26 -4.85
CA LYS A 268 -12.96 34.77 -4.53
C LYS A 268 -13.01 33.34 -3.99
N LEU A 269 -13.99 33.00 -3.16
CA LEU A 269 -14.16 31.64 -2.65
C LEU A 269 -14.45 30.63 -3.77
N LEU A 270 -15.36 30.95 -4.68
CA LEU A 270 -15.67 30.10 -5.84
C LEU A 270 -14.45 29.92 -6.75
N ALA A 271 -13.67 30.97 -6.99
CA ALA A 271 -12.42 30.88 -7.75
C ALA A 271 -11.39 29.95 -7.07
N GLN A 272 -11.28 30.02 -5.74
CA GLN A 272 -10.39 29.12 -4.98
C GLN A 272 -10.86 27.67 -5.05
N LEU A 273 -12.17 27.43 -4.95
CA LEU A 273 -12.74 26.09 -5.06
C LEU A 273 -12.57 25.52 -6.47
N GLU A 274 -12.82 26.31 -7.51
CA GLU A 274 -12.57 25.93 -8.92
C GLU A 274 -11.13 25.47 -9.13
N ASN A 275 -10.15 26.25 -8.64
CA ASN A 275 -8.74 25.88 -8.70
C ASN A 275 -8.41 24.61 -7.91
N LYS A 276 -9.00 24.44 -6.71
CA LYS A 276 -8.79 23.24 -5.90
C LYS A 276 -9.39 21.99 -6.55
N GLU A 277 -10.56 22.08 -7.18
CA GLU A 277 -11.17 20.97 -7.93
C GLU A 277 -10.36 20.62 -9.19
N ASN A 278 -9.82 21.62 -9.91
CA ASN A 278 -8.91 21.35 -11.03
C ASN A 278 -7.65 20.59 -10.58
N THR A 279 -7.05 21.00 -9.45
CA THR A 279 -5.90 20.28 -8.88
C THR A 279 -6.29 18.85 -8.46
N LEU A 280 -7.42 18.68 -7.76
CA LEU A 280 -7.90 17.37 -7.33
C LEU A 280 -8.15 16.43 -8.52
N GLN A 281 -8.76 16.92 -9.60
CA GLN A 281 -8.98 16.17 -10.83
C GLN A 281 -7.67 15.64 -11.42
N LYS A 282 -6.62 16.48 -11.46
CA LYS A 282 -5.29 16.08 -11.94
C LYS A 282 -4.63 15.06 -11.03
N GLU A 283 -4.78 15.19 -9.71
CA GLU A 283 -4.25 14.24 -8.74
C GLU A 283 -4.97 12.88 -8.80
N LEU A 284 -6.28 12.86 -9.05
CA LEU A 284 -7.06 11.64 -9.26
C LEU A 284 -6.66 10.91 -10.56
N ASP A 285 -6.49 11.64 -11.66
CA ASP A 285 -6.00 11.06 -12.93
C ASP A 285 -4.61 10.47 -12.75
N ARG A 286 -3.74 11.14 -11.99
CA ARG A 286 -2.41 10.64 -11.67
C ARG A 286 -2.46 9.39 -10.81
N ALA A 287 -3.26 9.40 -9.74
CA ALA A 287 -3.43 8.24 -8.88
C ALA A 287 -3.93 7.05 -9.69
N LEU A 288 -4.81 7.27 -10.68
CA LEU A 288 -5.25 6.25 -11.62
C LEU A 288 -4.13 5.72 -12.51
N GLU A 289 -3.34 6.61 -13.14
CA GLU A 289 -2.20 6.22 -13.99
C GLU A 289 -1.17 5.41 -13.17
N MET A 290 -0.78 5.92 -12.01
CA MET A 290 0.17 5.25 -11.11
C MET A 290 -0.36 3.91 -10.60
N PHE A 291 -1.65 3.84 -10.26
CA PHE A 291 -2.29 2.58 -9.86
C PHE A 291 -2.28 1.56 -11.00
N LYS A 292 -2.62 1.96 -12.23
CA LYS A 292 -2.59 1.08 -13.41
C LYS A 292 -1.19 0.56 -13.68
N GLN A 293 -0.19 1.45 -13.66
CA GLN A 293 1.20 1.08 -13.84
C GLN A 293 1.66 0.09 -12.77
N MET A 294 1.35 0.36 -11.50
CA MET A 294 1.68 -0.56 -10.40
C MET A 294 1.01 -1.93 -10.57
N GLN A 295 -0.26 -1.99 -11.02
CA GLN A 295 -0.95 -3.26 -11.28
C GLN A 295 -0.30 -4.03 -12.44
N PHE A 296 0.13 -3.34 -13.49
CA PHE A 296 0.82 -3.94 -14.63
C PHE A 296 2.18 -4.52 -14.21
N GLU A 297 3.03 -3.71 -13.58
CA GLU A 297 4.35 -4.12 -13.09
C GLU A 297 4.23 -5.31 -12.14
N GLN A 298 3.29 -5.27 -11.20
CA GLN A 298 3.02 -6.37 -10.29
C GLN A 298 2.62 -7.65 -11.03
N LYS A 299 1.66 -7.56 -11.97
CA LYS A 299 1.19 -8.74 -12.70
C LYS A 299 2.31 -9.33 -13.56
N ALA A 300 3.14 -8.49 -14.15
CA ALA A 300 4.25 -8.93 -14.97
C ALA A 300 5.39 -9.52 -14.10
N GLU A 301 5.69 -8.97 -12.91
CA GLU A 301 6.66 -9.56 -11.97
C GLU A 301 6.17 -10.95 -11.51
N GLN A 302 4.88 -11.06 -11.15
CA GLN A 302 4.26 -12.35 -10.81
C GLN A 302 4.29 -13.35 -11.96
N THR A 303 4.07 -12.89 -13.20
CA THR A 303 4.11 -13.74 -14.39
C THR A 303 5.53 -14.22 -14.67
N ALA A 304 6.54 -13.36 -14.55
CA ALA A 304 7.95 -13.72 -14.68
C ALA A 304 8.39 -14.72 -13.61
N GLU A 305 8.00 -14.51 -12.34
CA GLU A 305 8.27 -15.45 -11.25
C GLU A 305 7.62 -16.82 -11.49
N ARG A 306 6.37 -16.84 -11.97
CA ARG A 306 5.66 -18.09 -12.30
C ARG A 306 6.31 -18.81 -13.48
N LEU A 307 6.74 -18.09 -14.51
CA LEU A 307 7.48 -18.66 -15.63
C LEU A 307 8.79 -19.31 -15.15
N ASP A 308 9.55 -18.64 -14.26
CA ASP A 308 10.77 -19.19 -13.68
C ASP A 308 10.50 -20.40 -12.75
N GLN A 309 9.43 -20.36 -11.95
CA GLN A 309 9.01 -21.50 -11.12
C GLN A 309 8.63 -22.70 -11.98
N LEU A 310 7.77 -22.51 -12.97
CA LEU A 310 7.34 -23.56 -13.89
C LEU A 310 8.53 -24.12 -14.68
N ALA A 311 9.46 -23.26 -15.10
CA ALA A 311 10.70 -23.70 -15.75
C ALA A 311 11.55 -24.60 -14.84
N LYS A 312 11.74 -24.22 -13.58
CA LYS A 312 12.50 -25.04 -12.60
C LYS A 312 11.81 -26.36 -12.30
N GLU A 313 10.48 -26.36 -12.23
CA GLU A 313 9.71 -27.59 -12.06
C GLU A 313 9.83 -28.48 -13.30
N GLU A 314 9.77 -27.91 -14.50
CA GLU A 314 9.95 -28.61 -15.77
C GLU A 314 11.33 -29.21 -15.93
N GLU A 315 12.38 -28.49 -15.52
CA GLU A 315 13.75 -29.00 -15.48
C GLU A 315 13.88 -30.19 -14.52
N LYS A 316 13.28 -30.12 -13.33
CA LYS A 316 13.27 -31.25 -12.38
C LYS A 316 12.53 -32.47 -12.94
N LEU A 317 11.41 -32.27 -13.61
CA LEU A 317 10.68 -33.36 -14.26
C LEU A 317 11.47 -33.95 -15.43
N ALA A 318 12.21 -33.12 -16.16
CA ALA A 318 13.12 -33.59 -17.19
C ALA A 318 14.25 -34.46 -16.63
N GLU A 319 14.80 -34.11 -15.47
CA GLU A 319 15.78 -34.95 -14.76
C GLU A 319 15.18 -36.26 -14.27
N GLN A 320 13.98 -36.25 -13.69
CA GLN A 320 13.27 -37.47 -13.26
C GLN A 320 12.94 -38.37 -14.46
N THR A 321 12.49 -37.78 -15.56
CA THR A 321 12.19 -38.50 -16.81
C THR A 321 13.45 -39.13 -17.39
N ALA A 322 14.59 -38.44 -17.38
CA ALA A 322 15.88 -39.01 -17.80
C ALA A 322 16.36 -40.14 -16.87
N LYS A 323 16.11 -40.05 -15.56
CA LYS A 323 16.42 -41.11 -14.60
C LYS A 323 15.57 -42.36 -14.80
N ASN A 324 14.31 -42.19 -15.18
CA ASN A 324 13.40 -43.30 -15.48
C ASN A 324 13.56 -43.88 -16.90
N ASP A 325 14.58 -43.47 -17.66
CA ASP A 325 14.83 -44.01 -19.00
C ASP A 325 15.30 -45.48 -18.96
N LYS A 326 14.91 -46.25 -19.98
CA LYS A 326 15.20 -47.70 -20.06
C LYS A 326 16.67 -47.99 -20.37
N ASP A 327 17.35 -47.05 -21.02
CA ASP A 327 18.76 -47.17 -21.42
C ASP A 327 19.70 -46.52 -20.38
N ASN A 328 19.16 -46.06 -19.23
CA ASN A 328 19.95 -45.44 -18.18
C ASN A 328 20.55 -46.50 -17.22
N PRO A 329 21.88 -46.63 -17.10
CA PRO A 329 22.54 -47.63 -16.25
C PRO A 329 22.31 -47.42 -14.74
N GLU A 330 21.87 -46.24 -14.29
CA GLU A 330 21.52 -45.98 -12.89
C GLU A 330 20.08 -46.38 -12.53
N ASN A 331 19.25 -46.73 -13.53
CA ASN A 331 17.86 -47.08 -13.33
C ASN A 331 17.71 -48.53 -12.83
N LYS A 332 17.50 -48.69 -11.52
CA LYS A 332 17.33 -49.99 -10.84
C LYS A 332 15.87 -50.46 -10.74
N LEU A 333 14.92 -49.76 -11.35
CA LEU A 333 13.49 -50.06 -11.25
C LEU A 333 13.11 -51.27 -12.13
N SER A 334 12.19 -52.09 -11.64
CA SER A 334 11.58 -53.16 -12.44
C SER A 334 10.71 -52.59 -13.57
N LYS A 335 10.44 -53.38 -14.62
CA LYS A 335 9.62 -52.95 -15.78
C LYS A 335 8.21 -52.46 -15.38
N GLU A 336 7.59 -53.06 -14.36
CA GLU A 336 6.28 -52.63 -13.84
C GLU A 336 6.36 -51.32 -13.05
N GLN A 337 7.43 -51.15 -12.26
CA GLN A 337 7.68 -49.89 -11.55
C GLN A 337 7.99 -48.74 -12.52
N GLN A 338 8.80 -48.97 -13.55
CA GLN A 338 9.09 -47.97 -14.60
C GLN A 338 7.82 -47.50 -15.31
N LYS A 339 6.90 -48.43 -15.61
CA LYS A 339 5.63 -48.12 -16.28
C LYS A 339 4.71 -47.30 -15.37
N SER A 340 4.63 -47.65 -14.09
CA SER A 340 3.89 -46.86 -13.09
C SER A 340 4.50 -45.47 -12.90
N GLU A 341 5.82 -45.36 -12.90
CA GLU A 341 6.51 -44.09 -12.72
C GLU A 341 6.34 -43.21 -13.96
N ASN A 342 6.38 -43.80 -15.16
CA ASN A 342 6.13 -43.07 -16.39
C ASN A 342 4.69 -42.54 -16.49
N GLN A 343 3.70 -43.30 -15.97
CA GLN A 343 2.32 -42.79 -15.85
C GLN A 343 2.23 -41.58 -14.91
N LYS A 344 2.96 -41.59 -13.79
CA LYS A 344 3.02 -40.42 -12.89
C LYS A 344 3.66 -39.22 -13.57
N LEU A 345 4.79 -39.42 -14.25
CA LEU A 345 5.48 -38.36 -15.00
C LEU A 345 4.59 -37.77 -16.11
N THR A 346 3.80 -38.62 -16.78
CA THR A 346 2.82 -38.16 -17.79
C THR A 346 1.74 -37.29 -17.14
N GLN A 347 1.23 -37.69 -15.97
CA GLN A 347 0.23 -36.89 -15.24
C GLN A 347 0.81 -35.56 -14.76
N GLU A 348 2.06 -35.56 -14.26
CA GLU A 348 2.76 -34.34 -13.86
C GLU A 348 3.01 -33.41 -15.05
N GLN A 349 3.40 -33.94 -16.21
CA GLN A 349 3.53 -33.16 -17.46
C GLN A 349 2.21 -32.50 -17.85
N ALA A 350 1.10 -33.24 -17.80
CA ALA A 350 -0.22 -32.73 -18.15
C ALA A 350 -0.65 -31.59 -17.20
N ASN A 351 -0.38 -31.72 -15.90
CA ASN A 351 -0.68 -30.67 -14.92
C ASN A 351 0.11 -29.39 -15.22
N LYS A 352 1.41 -29.51 -15.51
CA LYS A 352 2.25 -28.35 -15.82
C LYS A 352 1.90 -27.68 -17.14
N ARG A 353 1.44 -28.45 -18.12
CA ARG A 353 0.89 -27.90 -19.35
C ARG A 353 -0.37 -27.07 -19.07
N GLN A 354 -1.22 -27.49 -18.13
CA GLN A 354 -2.34 -26.67 -17.68
C GLN A 354 -1.87 -25.39 -16.98
N ASP A 355 -0.83 -25.46 -16.15
CA ASP A 355 -0.23 -24.27 -15.52
C ASP A 355 0.33 -23.30 -16.58
N PHE A 356 0.97 -23.82 -17.63
CA PHE A 356 1.43 -23.00 -18.75
C PHE A 356 0.28 -22.37 -19.53
N GLU A 357 -0.81 -23.12 -19.78
CA GLU A 357 -2.02 -22.58 -20.43
C GLU A 357 -2.67 -21.45 -19.63
N ASP A 358 -2.59 -21.50 -18.30
CA ASP A 358 -3.02 -20.38 -17.46
C ASP A 358 -2.05 -19.20 -17.52
N LEU A 359 -0.73 -19.44 -17.56
CA LEU A 359 0.26 -18.39 -17.82
C LEU A 359 0.09 -17.71 -19.17
N LYS A 360 -0.31 -18.45 -20.21
CA LYS A 360 -0.62 -17.86 -21.52
C LYS A 360 -1.75 -16.84 -21.44
N LYS A 361 -2.73 -17.06 -20.57
CA LYS A 361 -3.83 -16.12 -20.33
C LYS A 361 -3.35 -14.92 -19.53
N ASP A 362 -2.50 -15.13 -18.52
CA ASP A 362 -1.88 -14.03 -17.77
C ASP A 362 -1.07 -13.11 -18.70
N LEU A 363 -0.32 -13.68 -19.65
CA LEU A 363 0.39 -12.95 -20.72
C LEU A 363 -0.56 -12.21 -21.67
N ALA A 364 -1.67 -12.82 -22.06
CA ALA A 364 -2.67 -12.19 -22.92
C ALA A 364 -3.36 -11.00 -22.21
N ASP A 365 -3.66 -11.14 -20.93
CA ASP A 365 -4.21 -10.07 -20.12
C ASP A 365 -3.21 -8.93 -19.92
N LEU A 366 -1.92 -9.23 -19.67
CA LEU A 366 -0.86 -8.23 -19.59
C LEU A 366 -0.77 -7.41 -20.88
N LYS A 367 -0.86 -8.10 -22.02
CA LYS A 367 -0.90 -7.44 -23.32
C LYS A 367 -2.12 -6.53 -23.47
N GLN A 368 -3.28 -6.95 -22.98
CA GLN A 368 -4.47 -6.10 -23.02
C GLN A 368 -4.29 -4.86 -22.13
N GLN A 369 -3.73 -5.02 -20.93
CA GLN A 369 -3.42 -3.91 -20.03
C GLN A 369 -2.42 -2.94 -20.63
N ASP A 370 -1.37 -3.42 -21.30
CA ASP A 370 -0.39 -2.60 -21.99
C ASP A 370 -1.03 -1.74 -23.08
N LYS A 371 -1.93 -2.33 -23.90
CA LYS A 371 -2.71 -1.59 -24.90
C LYS A 371 -3.58 -0.50 -24.31
N GLU A 372 -4.22 -0.77 -23.17
CA GLU A 372 -5.02 0.23 -22.44
C GLU A 372 -4.16 1.37 -21.86
N MET A 373 -2.85 1.15 -21.70
CA MET A 373 -1.86 2.14 -21.27
C MET A 373 -1.11 2.80 -22.43
N GLY A 374 -1.44 2.46 -23.69
CA GLY A 374 -0.85 3.07 -24.87
C GLY A 374 0.23 2.25 -25.59
N ASP A 375 0.30 0.94 -25.34
CA ASP A 375 1.17 -0.02 -26.07
C ASP A 375 2.65 0.38 -25.99
N GLN A 376 3.13 0.60 -24.76
CA GLN A 376 4.47 1.16 -24.51
C GLN A 376 5.51 0.09 -24.20
N ASN A 377 5.09 -1.15 -23.91
CA ASN A 377 5.96 -2.19 -23.37
C ASN A 377 6.12 -3.38 -24.34
N ASP A 378 5.98 -3.20 -25.66
CA ASP A 378 6.32 -4.14 -26.75
C ASP A 378 6.16 -5.67 -26.46
N LEU A 379 5.07 -6.06 -25.79
CA LEU A 379 4.85 -7.45 -25.34
C LEU A 379 4.64 -8.45 -26.50
N ASP A 380 4.54 -7.95 -27.74
CA ASP A 380 4.28 -8.77 -28.93
C ASP A 380 5.46 -9.66 -29.36
N GLU A 381 6.68 -9.32 -28.95
CA GLU A 381 7.87 -10.09 -29.31
C GLU A 381 8.02 -11.44 -28.59
N GLN A 382 7.17 -11.74 -27.60
CA GLN A 382 7.25 -12.99 -26.81
C GLN A 382 6.40 -14.13 -27.38
N LYS A 383 5.52 -13.86 -28.35
CA LYS A 383 4.65 -14.86 -28.99
C LYS A 383 5.36 -16.08 -29.58
N PRO A 384 6.52 -15.94 -30.27
CA PRO A 384 7.21 -17.09 -30.83
C PRO A 384 7.70 -18.06 -29.75
N ASP A 385 8.30 -17.53 -28.68
CA ASP A 385 8.79 -18.33 -27.56
C ASP A 385 7.61 -19.00 -26.81
N GLN A 386 6.47 -18.32 -26.69
CA GLN A 386 5.23 -18.87 -26.10
C GLN A 386 4.67 -20.05 -26.91
N GLN A 387 4.57 -19.91 -28.24
CA GLN A 387 4.07 -20.99 -29.11
C GLN A 387 5.01 -22.19 -29.14
N GLN A 388 6.31 -21.93 -29.19
CA GLN A 388 7.32 -22.97 -29.17
C GLN A 388 7.38 -23.73 -27.84
N THR A 389 7.19 -23.04 -26.71
CA THR A 389 7.12 -23.68 -25.39
C THR A 389 5.92 -24.65 -25.32
N ASP A 390 4.75 -24.26 -25.83
CA ASP A 390 3.59 -25.16 -25.86
C ASP A 390 3.81 -26.39 -26.75
N GLN A 391 4.47 -26.20 -27.90
CA GLN A 391 4.84 -27.32 -28.76
C GLN A 391 5.80 -28.29 -28.05
N ASP A 392 6.84 -27.79 -27.39
CA ASP A 392 7.77 -28.64 -26.64
C ASP A 392 7.07 -29.40 -25.50
N MET A 393 6.15 -28.74 -24.77
CA MET A 393 5.41 -29.38 -23.69
C MET A 393 4.46 -30.46 -24.22
N GLN A 394 3.81 -30.23 -25.37
CA GLN A 394 2.98 -31.24 -26.05
C GLN A 394 3.83 -32.42 -26.56
N ASP A 395 4.99 -32.15 -27.14
CA ASP A 395 5.91 -33.18 -27.60
C ASP A 395 6.45 -34.01 -26.43
N GLY A 396 6.77 -33.38 -25.30
CA GLY A 396 7.14 -34.05 -24.05
C GLY A 396 6.04 -34.99 -23.55
N GLU A 397 4.79 -34.54 -23.53
CA GLU A 397 3.63 -35.35 -23.13
C GLU A 397 3.41 -36.56 -24.06
N GLN A 398 3.47 -36.35 -25.39
CA GLN A 398 3.32 -37.43 -26.36
C GLN A 398 4.46 -38.45 -26.30
N GLN A 399 5.69 -37.99 -26.08
CA GLN A 399 6.86 -38.85 -25.98
C GLN A 399 6.86 -39.66 -24.68
N LEU A 400 6.42 -39.08 -23.56
CA LEU A 400 6.15 -39.79 -22.30
C LEU A 400 5.11 -40.90 -22.49
N ALA A 401 3.98 -40.59 -23.14
CA ALA A 401 2.94 -41.58 -23.44
C ALA A 401 3.46 -42.75 -24.31
N LYS A 402 4.42 -42.48 -25.20
CA LYS A 402 5.11 -43.49 -26.03
C LYS A 402 6.28 -44.19 -25.32
N ASN A 403 6.52 -43.92 -24.02
CA ASN A 403 7.69 -44.39 -23.25
C ASN A 403 9.06 -44.02 -23.87
N GLN A 404 9.15 -42.88 -24.55
CA GLN A 404 10.39 -42.35 -25.14
C GLN A 404 11.03 -41.32 -24.19
N ASN A 405 11.41 -41.76 -23.00
CA ASN A 405 11.79 -40.89 -21.87
C ASN A 405 12.99 -39.98 -22.20
N LYS A 406 14.00 -40.47 -22.94
CA LYS A 406 15.12 -39.64 -23.42
C LYS A 406 14.69 -38.46 -24.28
N LYS A 407 13.75 -38.66 -25.21
CA LYS A 407 13.24 -37.57 -26.06
C LYS A 407 12.34 -36.65 -25.24
N ALA A 408 11.48 -37.21 -24.39
CA ALA A 408 10.60 -36.42 -23.54
C ALA A 408 11.38 -35.47 -22.64
N SER A 409 12.46 -35.95 -22.02
CA SER A 409 13.38 -35.14 -21.22
C SER A 409 14.02 -34.00 -22.02
N GLN A 410 14.36 -34.23 -23.30
CA GLN A 410 14.88 -33.17 -24.17
C GLN A 410 13.83 -32.09 -24.45
N SER A 411 12.59 -32.49 -24.75
CA SER A 411 11.48 -31.57 -24.99
C SER A 411 11.14 -30.77 -23.72
N GLN A 412 11.09 -31.42 -22.56
CA GLN A 412 10.89 -30.76 -21.25
C GLN A 412 12.00 -29.76 -20.93
N LYS A 413 13.27 -30.08 -21.22
CA LYS A 413 14.39 -29.13 -21.06
C LYS A 413 14.29 -27.95 -22.01
N ALA A 414 13.90 -28.17 -23.26
CA ALA A 414 13.71 -27.10 -24.22
C ALA A 414 12.59 -26.14 -23.77
N ALA A 415 11.47 -26.69 -23.29
CA ALA A 415 10.39 -25.90 -22.69
C ALA A 415 10.88 -25.10 -21.46
N ALA A 416 11.63 -25.73 -20.55
CA ALA A 416 12.21 -25.07 -19.38
C ALA A 416 13.12 -23.89 -19.74
N GLU A 417 14.04 -24.07 -20.69
CA GLU A 417 14.95 -23.02 -21.12
C GLU A 417 14.22 -21.86 -21.82
N ARG A 418 13.18 -22.16 -22.63
CA ARG A 418 12.33 -21.12 -23.23
C ARG A 418 11.52 -20.37 -22.19
N MET A 419 10.99 -21.04 -21.17
CA MET A 419 10.30 -20.39 -20.05
C MET A 419 11.23 -19.47 -19.25
N LYS A 420 12.47 -19.90 -18.96
CA LYS A 420 13.49 -19.04 -18.34
C LYS A 420 13.81 -17.82 -19.22
N LYS A 421 13.93 -18.03 -20.53
CA LYS A 421 14.19 -16.94 -21.49
C LYS A 421 13.03 -15.94 -21.51
N MET A 422 11.78 -16.40 -21.48
CA MET A 422 10.60 -15.51 -21.39
C MET A 422 10.59 -14.73 -20.07
N ALA A 423 10.82 -15.39 -18.93
CA ALA A 423 10.90 -14.74 -17.63
C ALA A 423 12.00 -13.67 -17.59
N LYS A 424 13.20 -14.01 -18.10
CA LYS A 424 14.32 -13.09 -18.18
C LYS A 424 14.03 -11.92 -19.12
N LYS A 425 13.48 -12.18 -20.31
CA LYS A 425 13.13 -11.11 -21.26
C LYS A 425 12.11 -10.15 -20.66
N MET A 426 11.12 -10.66 -19.90
CA MET A 426 10.16 -9.83 -19.20
C MET A 426 10.82 -8.96 -18.12
N GLN A 427 11.77 -9.52 -17.35
CA GLN A 427 12.51 -8.77 -16.34
C GLN A 427 13.45 -7.72 -16.95
N ASP A 428 14.18 -8.08 -18.00
CA ASP A 428 15.08 -7.18 -18.73
C ASP A 428 14.27 -6.03 -19.34
N GLN A 429 13.11 -6.33 -19.94
CA GLN A 429 12.20 -5.34 -20.51
C GLN A 429 11.66 -4.36 -19.46
N MET A 430 11.25 -4.84 -18.28
CA MET A 430 10.86 -3.93 -17.19
C MET A 430 11.97 -2.98 -16.78
N SER A 431 13.21 -3.49 -16.68
CA SER A 431 14.36 -2.67 -16.33
C SER A 431 14.67 -1.64 -17.41
N ASP A 432 14.60 -2.04 -18.68
CA ASP A 432 14.82 -1.15 -19.83
C ASP A 432 13.72 -0.08 -19.91
N ASP A 433 12.46 -0.44 -19.68
CA ASP A 433 11.32 0.48 -19.66
C ASP A 433 11.46 1.51 -18.52
N GLU A 434 11.89 1.09 -17.33
CA GLU A 434 12.18 2.01 -16.23
C GLU A 434 13.34 2.95 -16.55
N GLU A 435 14.43 2.44 -17.16
CA GLU A 435 15.56 3.27 -17.57
C GLU A 435 15.16 4.29 -18.65
N GLN A 436 14.41 3.86 -19.67
CA GLN A 436 13.92 4.73 -20.73
C GLN A 436 12.96 5.80 -20.20
N LYS A 437 12.03 5.43 -19.32
CA LYS A 437 11.13 6.41 -18.66
C LYS A 437 11.92 7.40 -17.81
N ALA A 438 12.92 6.94 -17.07
CA ALA A 438 13.77 7.82 -16.28
C ALA A 438 14.60 8.76 -17.17
N GLN A 439 15.13 8.29 -18.29
CA GLN A 439 15.85 9.10 -19.27
C GLN A 439 14.93 10.13 -19.94
N GLN A 440 13.73 9.71 -20.37
CA GLN A 440 12.73 10.61 -20.93
C GLN A 440 12.33 11.70 -19.94
N ASN A 441 12.10 11.34 -18.67
CA ASN A 441 11.80 12.32 -17.61
C ASN A 441 12.96 13.32 -17.40
N VAL A 442 14.22 12.89 -17.55
CA VAL A 442 15.39 13.77 -17.50
C VAL A 442 15.40 14.76 -18.67
N ASP A 443 15.07 14.31 -19.87
CA ASP A 443 15.04 15.15 -21.07
C ASP A 443 13.84 16.11 -21.05
N ASP A 444 12.64 15.62 -20.72
CA ASP A 444 11.44 16.44 -20.48
C ASP A 444 11.72 17.53 -19.43
N LEU A 445 12.42 17.19 -18.34
CA LEU A 445 12.75 18.16 -17.31
C LEU A 445 13.72 19.23 -17.82
N ARG A 446 14.72 18.88 -18.63
CA ARG A 446 15.64 19.86 -19.25
C ARG A 446 14.88 20.84 -20.12
N ASP A 447 13.97 20.35 -20.96
CA ASP A 447 13.17 21.19 -21.87
C ASP A 447 12.24 22.11 -21.07
N ILE A 448 11.61 21.59 -20.01
CA ILE A 448 10.77 22.39 -19.11
C ILE A 448 11.60 23.45 -18.39
N LEU A 449 12.80 23.11 -17.91
CA LEU A 449 13.70 24.02 -17.23
C LEU A 449 14.13 25.16 -18.17
N ASP A 450 14.50 24.84 -19.41
CA ASP A 450 14.89 25.83 -20.43
C ASP A 450 13.73 26.80 -20.76
N ASN A 451 12.53 26.26 -20.96
CA ASN A 451 11.33 27.07 -21.19
C ASN A 451 11.00 27.96 -19.98
N LEU A 452 11.13 27.44 -18.76
CA LEU A 452 10.86 28.19 -17.53
C LEU A 452 11.88 29.32 -17.30
N VAL A 453 13.16 29.05 -17.58
CA VAL A 453 14.22 30.07 -17.51
C VAL A 453 13.99 31.15 -18.57
N THR A 454 13.61 30.76 -19.78
CA THR A 454 13.24 31.69 -20.87
C THR A 454 12.07 32.58 -20.46
N LEU A 455 11.00 31.99 -19.93
CA LEU A 455 9.85 32.72 -19.41
C LEU A 455 10.23 33.72 -18.30
N SER A 456 11.12 33.32 -17.39
CA SER A 456 11.64 34.20 -16.33
C SER A 456 12.38 35.40 -16.91
N PHE A 457 13.28 35.20 -17.88
CA PHE A 457 13.99 36.30 -18.55
C PHE A 457 13.06 37.23 -19.33
N ASP A 458 12.06 36.67 -20.03
CA ASP A 458 11.07 37.48 -20.75
C ASP A 458 10.20 38.30 -19.78
N GLN A 459 9.82 37.72 -18.63
CA GLN A 459 9.10 38.44 -17.58
C GLN A 459 9.96 39.54 -16.94
N GLU A 460 11.27 39.31 -16.76
CA GLU A 460 12.21 40.31 -16.25
C GLU A 460 12.36 41.49 -17.23
N LYS A 461 12.52 41.17 -18.52
CA LYS A 461 12.62 42.16 -19.59
C LYS A 461 11.36 43.00 -19.64
N LEU A 462 10.19 42.36 -19.64
CA LEU A 462 8.90 43.04 -19.64
C LEU A 462 8.72 43.95 -18.43
N MET A 463 9.13 43.49 -17.24
CA MET A 463 9.11 44.30 -16.02
C MET A 463 10.02 45.53 -16.14
N LYS A 464 11.20 45.41 -16.76
CA LYS A 464 12.10 46.56 -17.03
C LYS A 464 11.49 47.53 -18.04
N ASP A 465 10.86 47.01 -19.10
CA ASP A 465 10.21 47.84 -20.13
C ASP A 465 9.05 48.64 -19.55
N PHE A 466 8.23 48.06 -18.66
CA PHE A 466 7.17 48.78 -17.94
C PHE A 466 7.68 49.91 -17.04
N ARG A 467 8.92 49.82 -16.51
CA ARG A 467 9.53 50.91 -15.73
C ARG A 467 10.00 52.08 -16.61
N ALA A 468 10.20 51.85 -17.90
CA ALA A 468 10.70 52.84 -18.85
C ALA A 468 9.61 53.51 -19.70
N VAL A 469 8.34 53.12 -19.50
CA VAL A 469 7.20 53.55 -20.32
C VAL A 469 6.12 54.17 -19.44
N ASP A 470 5.65 55.37 -19.84
CA ASP A 470 4.56 56.07 -19.17
C ASP A 470 3.19 55.45 -19.49
N GLN A 471 2.21 55.63 -18.59
CA GLN A 471 0.87 55.05 -18.74
C GLN A 471 0.14 55.54 -20.00
N THR A 472 0.48 56.71 -20.53
CA THR A 472 -0.14 57.31 -21.71
C THR A 472 0.50 56.88 -23.02
N ASP A 473 1.65 56.20 -22.99
CA ASP A 473 2.37 55.78 -24.19
C ASP A 473 1.64 54.62 -24.91
N PRO A 474 1.43 54.67 -26.24
CA PRO A 474 0.86 53.56 -27.01
C PRO A 474 1.58 52.22 -26.80
N ARG A 475 2.89 52.23 -26.51
CA ARG A 475 3.69 51.04 -26.19
C ARG A 475 3.19 50.32 -24.94
N PHE A 476 2.53 51.02 -24.01
CA PHE A 476 1.95 50.41 -22.81
C PHE A 476 0.95 49.29 -23.15
N VAL A 477 0.16 49.48 -24.22
CA VAL A 477 -0.80 48.48 -24.69
C VAL A 477 -0.08 47.26 -25.27
N GLN A 478 1.01 47.47 -26.00
CA GLN A 478 1.84 46.40 -26.55
C GLN A 478 2.50 45.58 -25.44
N LEU A 479 3.06 46.24 -24.41
CA LEU A 479 3.61 45.55 -23.24
C LEU A 479 2.53 44.75 -22.48
N GLY A 480 1.31 45.29 -22.38
CA GLY A 480 0.18 44.55 -21.82
C GLY A 480 -0.21 43.31 -22.64
N GLN A 481 -0.11 43.37 -23.97
CA GLN A 481 -0.28 42.19 -24.84
C GLN A 481 0.85 41.18 -24.64
N THR A 482 2.09 41.63 -24.47
CA THR A 482 3.23 40.76 -24.12
C THR A 482 3.01 40.08 -22.78
N GLN A 483 2.54 40.78 -21.74
CA GLN A 483 2.21 40.12 -20.45
C GLN A 483 1.17 39.02 -20.62
N ARG A 484 0.13 39.28 -21.43
CA ARG A 484 -0.88 38.26 -21.71
C ARG A 484 -0.27 37.05 -22.41
N LYS A 485 0.61 37.29 -23.38
CA LYS A 485 1.33 36.22 -24.08
C LYS A 485 2.18 35.39 -23.10
N LEU A 486 2.98 36.02 -22.25
CA LEU A 486 3.79 35.31 -21.24
C LEU A 486 2.93 34.47 -20.28
N ARG A 487 1.75 34.98 -19.92
CA ARG A 487 0.78 34.21 -19.13
C ARG A 487 0.27 32.98 -19.89
N ASP A 488 -0.07 33.15 -21.16
CA ASP A 488 -0.54 32.05 -22.00
C ASP A 488 0.60 31.03 -22.26
N ASP A 489 1.86 31.47 -22.41
CA ASP A 489 3.06 30.62 -22.50
C ASP A 489 3.33 29.87 -21.18
N ALA A 490 3.13 30.52 -20.04
CA ALA A 490 3.25 29.90 -18.71
C ALA A 490 2.23 28.76 -18.50
N GLN A 491 1.07 28.84 -19.14
CA GLN A 491 0.09 27.75 -19.12
C GLN A 491 0.60 26.50 -19.85
N ILE A 492 1.36 26.65 -20.93
CA ILE A 492 1.99 25.52 -21.63
C ILE A 492 3.03 24.86 -20.72
N ILE A 493 3.88 25.66 -20.06
CA ILE A 493 4.88 25.17 -19.11
C ILE A 493 4.21 24.48 -17.92
N GLN A 494 3.11 25.03 -17.40
CA GLN A 494 2.28 24.40 -16.37
C GLN A 494 1.85 23.00 -16.80
N ASP A 495 1.29 22.86 -18.01
CA ASP A 495 0.74 21.60 -18.47
C ASP A 495 1.85 20.54 -18.66
N SER A 496 3.02 20.95 -19.16
CA SER A 496 4.21 20.10 -19.22
C SER A 496 4.73 19.72 -17.83
N LEU A 497 4.79 20.66 -16.89
CA LEU A 497 5.19 20.43 -15.50
C LEU A 497 4.25 19.46 -14.79
N TYR A 498 2.94 19.58 -15.03
CA TYR A 498 1.97 18.62 -14.50
C TYR A 498 2.11 17.25 -15.14
N ALA A 499 2.35 17.16 -16.45
CA ALA A 499 2.61 15.89 -17.12
C ALA A 499 3.87 15.19 -16.55
N LEU A 500 4.94 15.95 -16.30
CA LEU A 500 6.15 15.42 -15.66
C LEU A 500 5.90 15.03 -14.20
N ALA A 501 5.20 15.87 -13.42
CA ALA A 501 4.85 15.59 -12.04
C ALA A 501 3.90 14.38 -11.88
N LYS A 502 3.17 14.01 -12.95
CA LYS A 502 2.42 12.75 -12.99
C LYS A 502 3.33 11.54 -12.94
N ARG A 503 4.43 11.59 -13.69
CA ARG A 503 5.41 10.50 -13.84
C ARG A 503 6.46 10.48 -12.74
N GLU A 504 6.82 11.64 -12.19
CA GLU A 504 7.83 11.77 -11.14
C GLU A 504 7.22 12.30 -9.83
N PRO A 505 6.91 11.42 -8.86
CA PRO A 505 6.24 11.80 -7.61
C PRO A 505 7.00 12.79 -6.75
N LYS A 506 8.34 12.76 -6.78
CA LYS A 506 9.18 13.56 -5.89
C LYS A 506 9.07 15.06 -6.13
N ILE A 507 8.70 15.49 -7.34
CA ILE A 507 8.61 16.91 -7.69
C ILE A 507 7.20 17.49 -7.47
N GLN A 508 6.18 16.66 -7.24
CA GLN A 508 4.76 17.05 -7.27
C GLN A 508 4.39 18.20 -6.33
N SER A 509 4.63 18.06 -5.04
CA SER A 509 4.08 18.96 -4.02
C SER A 509 4.61 20.38 -4.19
N PHE A 510 5.85 20.47 -4.66
CA PHE A 510 6.50 21.74 -4.97
C PHE A 510 6.02 22.30 -6.31
N VAL A 511 6.01 21.48 -7.37
CA VAL A 511 5.54 21.91 -8.70
C VAL A 511 4.11 22.45 -8.62
N THR A 512 3.20 21.73 -7.97
CA THR A 512 1.79 22.13 -7.88
C THR A 512 1.61 23.45 -7.15
N ARG A 513 2.35 23.66 -6.06
CA ARG A 513 2.29 24.90 -5.28
C ARG A 513 2.87 26.08 -6.05
N GLU A 514 4.12 25.97 -6.51
CA GLU A 514 4.81 27.11 -7.11
C GLU A 514 4.25 27.46 -8.51
N VAL A 515 3.76 26.48 -9.28
CA VAL A 515 3.07 26.76 -10.55
C VAL A 515 1.74 27.47 -10.30
N GLY A 516 1.00 27.07 -9.27
CA GLY A 516 -0.22 27.77 -8.85
C GLY A 516 0.06 29.21 -8.41
N GLU A 517 1.12 29.43 -7.63
CA GLU A 517 1.56 30.77 -7.23
C GLU A 517 2.03 31.60 -8.43
N MET A 518 2.85 31.04 -9.31
CA MET A 518 3.32 31.68 -10.54
C MET A 518 2.14 32.19 -11.37
N ASN A 519 1.17 31.31 -11.70
CA ASN A 519 0.02 31.67 -12.52
C ASN A 519 -0.89 32.67 -11.82
N GLY A 520 -1.13 32.51 -10.52
CA GLY A 520 -1.91 33.47 -9.74
C GLY A 520 -1.29 34.88 -9.74
N ARG A 521 0.04 34.98 -9.61
CA ARG A 521 0.77 36.25 -9.67
C ARG A 521 0.79 36.84 -11.08
N MET A 522 0.91 36.03 -12.12
CA MET A 522 0.81 36.50 -13.50
C MET A 522 -0.58 37.07 -13.82
N ASP A 523 -1.65 36.43 -13.35
CA ASP A 523 -3.03 36.92 -13.51
C ASP A 523 -3.28 38.22 -12.73
N GLU A 524 -2.80 38.29 -11.48
CA GLU A 524 -2.90 39.50 -10.66
C GLU A 524 -2.12 40.67 -11.28
N SER A 525 -0.91 40.42 -11.77
CA SER A 525 -0.11 41.38 -12.55
C SER A 525 -0.87 41.88 -13.78
N PHE A 526 -1.45 40.98 -14.57
CA PHE A 526 -2.24 41.36 -15.75
C PHE A 526 -3.47 42.19 -15.38
N GLY A 527 -4.11 41.90 -14.24
CA GLY A 527 -5.18 42.72 -13.67
C GLY A 527 -4.73 44.15 -13.35
N HIS A 528 -3.57 44.31 -12.70
CA HIS A 528 -2.99 45.62 -12.41
C HIS A 528 -2.60 46.38 -13.69
N ILE A 529 -2.07 45.70 -14.70
CA ILE A 529 -1.75 46.30 -16.00
C ILE A 529 -3.00 46.82 -16.71
N LYS A 530 -4.12 46.07 -16.67
CA LYS A 530 -5.41 46.54 -17.19
C LYS A 530 -5.91 47.80 -16.49
N GLN A 531 -5.64 47.91 -15.19
CA GLN A 531 -5.98 49.06 -14.37
C GLN A 531 -4.94 50.20 -14.48
N ARG A 532 -3.89 50.03 -15.29
CA ARG A 532 -2.74 50.95 -15.43
C ARG A 532 -1.98 51.21 -14.12
N ASP A 533 -2.05 50.28 -13.17
CA ASP A 533 -1.31 50.36 -11.91
C ASP A 533 0.07 49.70 -12.05
N VAL A 534 1.01 50.45 -12.62
CA VAL A 534 2.37 49.98 -12.91
C VAL A 534 3.15 49.59 -11.65
N PRO A 535 3.12 50.35 -10.53
CA PRO A 535 3.84 49.98 -9.32
C PRO A 535 3.40 48.61 -8.77
N ARG A 536 2.09 48.37 -8.65
CA ARG A 536 1.59 47.08 -8.17
C ARG A 536 1.83 45.95 -9.17
N ALA A 537 1.63 46.21 -10.47
CA ALA A 537 1.95 45.23 -11.52
C ALA A 537 3.41 44.77 -11.43
N THR A 538 4.35 45.71 -11.32
CA THR A 538 5.80 45.42 -11.23
C THR A 538 6.13 44.56 -10.01
N THR A 539 5.54 44.86 -8.84
CA THR A 539 5.72 44.05 -7.62
C THR A 539 5.20 42.63 -7.81
N THR A 540 4.01 42.47 -8.39
CA THR A 540 3.43 41.14 -8.62
C THR A 540 4.19 40.35 -9.70
N GLN A 541 4.71 41.01 -10.75
CA GLN A 541 5.63 40.41 -11.73
C GLN A 541 6.89 39.85 -11.05
N GLN A 542 7.46 40.59 -10.10
CA GLN A 542 8.63 40.14 -9.34
C GLN A 542 8.31 38.92 -8.45
N GLN A 543 7.10 38.85 -7.88
CA GLN A 543 6.65 37.68 -7.14
C GLN A 543 6.48 36.46 -8.06
N ALA A 544 5.89 36.65 -9.26
CA ALA A 544 5.81 35.59 -10.26
C ALA A 544 7.21 35.05 -10.63
N MET A 545 8.19 35.95 -10.83
CA MET A 545 9.58 35.56 -11.08
C MET A 545 10.21 34.78 -9.93
N THR A 546 9.83 35.07 -8.68
CA THR A 546 10.31 34.32 -7.52
C THR A 546 9.82 32.88 -7.59
N SER A 547 8.53 32.66 -7.89
CA SER A 547 7.98 31.31 -8.09
C SER A 547 8.63 30.60 -9.29
N MET A 548 8.92 31.30 -10.39
CA MET A 548 9.64 30.73 -11.54
C MET A 548 11.06 30.31 -11.18
N ASN A 549 11.81 31.14 -10.43
CA ASN A 549 13.17 30.82 -10.03
C ASN A 549 13.22 29.69 -9.00
N ASN A 550 12.26 29.66 -8.08
CA ASN A 550 12.06 28.56 -7.14
C ASN A 550 11.81 27.23 -7.87
N LEU A 551 10.91 27.24 -8.86
CA LEU A 551 10.66 26.10 -9.74
C LEU A 551 11.94 25.68 -10.48
N ALA A 552 12.65 26.62 -11.10
CA ALA A 552 13.86 26.31 -11.86
C ALA A 552 14.96 25.68 -10.98
N LEU A 553 15.16 26.21 -9.76
CA LEU A 553 16.14 25.68 -8.82
C LEU A 553 15.80 24.24 -8.40
N MET A 554 14.54 23.99 -8.05
CA MET A 554 14.09 22.66 -7.62
C MET A 554 14.06 21.65 -8.76
N LEU A 555 13.67 22.07 -9.96
CA LEU A 555 13.76 21.24 -11.15
C LEU A 555 15.23 20.89 -11.43
N ALA A 556 16.15 21.85 -11.34
CA ALA A 556 17.58 21.57 -11.48
C ALA A 556 18.11 20.58 -10.42
N ASP A 557 17.67 20.69 -9.16
CA ASP A 557 18.01 19.72 -8.12
C ASP A 557 17.43 18.33 -8.40
N ALA A 558 16.16 18.26 -8.85
CA ALA A 558 15.52 17.01 -9.25
C ALA A 558 16.21 16.38 -10.47
N LEU A 559 16.61 17.19 -11.45
CA LEU A 559 17.41 16.78 -12.61
C LEU A 559 18.72 16.14 -12.15
N GLN A 560 19.42 16.81 -11.23
CA GLN A 560 20.70 16.34 -10.72
C GLN A 560 20.54 15.04 -9.93
N GLN A 561 19.48 14.92 -9.13
CA GLN A 561 19.15 13.67 -8.43
C GLN A 561 18.84 12.53 -9.40
N MET A 562 18.00 12.78 -10.42
CA MET A 562 17.65 11.78 -11.43
C MET A 562 18.86 11.36 -12.27
N GLN A 563 19.72 12.30 -12.68
CA GLN A 563 20.97 11.99 -13.38
C GLN A 563 21.93 11.18 -12.51
N SER A 564 21.99 11.48 -11.22
CA SER A 564 22.82 10.73 -10.26
C SER A 564 22.32 9.30 -10.07
N SER A 565 20.99 9.09 -9.97
CA SER A 565 20.41 7.74 -9.90
C SER A 565 20.63 6.96 -11.20
N LEU A 566 20.48 7.61 -12.36
CA LEU A 566 20.72 6.98 -13.66
C LEU A 566 22.18 6.55 -13.84
N GLN A 567 23.13 7.38 -13.41
CA GLN A 567 24.56 7.03 -13.41
C GLN A 567 24.89 5.87 -12.46
N GLN A 568 24.19 5.79 -11.32
CA GLN A 568 24.34 4.66 -10.40
C GLN A 568 23.80 3.35 -10.99
N MET A 569 22.69 3.40 -11.72
CA MET A 569 22.11 2.25 -12.44
C MET A 569 23.04 1.80 -13.58
N LYS A 570 23.48 2.72 -14.45
CA LYS A 570 24.42 2.42 -15.55
C LYS A 570 25.80 1.93 -15.09
N GLY A 571 26.20 2.29 -13.87
CA GLY A 571 27.45 1.84 -13.25
C GLY A 571 27.48 0.38 -12.79
N GLN A 572 26.33 -0.32 -12.79
CA GLN A 572 26.21 -1.75 -12.50
C GLN A 572 25.89 -2.57 -13.78
N GLY A 573 26.67 -2.37 -14.84
CA GLY A 573 26.67 -3.31 -15.97
C GLY A 573 27.20 -4.69 -15.58
N GLN A 574 26.49 -5.74 -16.03
CA GLN A 574 26.78 -7.18 -15.85
C GLN A 574 28.28 -7.57 -15.92
N PRO A 575 28.76 -8.49 -15.06
CA PRO A 575 29.94 -9.29 -15.36
C PRO A 575 29.58 -10.30 -16.48
N GLN A 576 30.26 -10.15 -17.61
CA GLN A 576 30.26 -11.10 -18.72
C GLN A 576 30.67 -12.50 -18.23
N ALA A 577 29.94 -13.53 -18.69
CA ALA A 577 30.15 -14.92 -18.37
C ALA A 577 31.60 -15.38 -18.64
N GLY A 578 32.33 -15.64 -17.56
CA GLY A 578 33.64 -16.30 -17.56
C GLY A 578 33.68 -17.28 -16.40
N SER A 579 33.75 -18.57 -16.72
CA SER A 579 33.85 -19.69 -15.79
C SER A 579 34.94 -19.50 -14.71
N GLY A 580 34.54 -19.46 -13.44
CA GLY A 580 35.47 -19.54 -12.30
C GLY A 580 34.87 -19.20 -10.93
N LYS A 581 34.48 -20.23 -10.18
CA LYS A 581 34.26 -20.34 -8.71
C LYS A 581 33.57 -19.19 -7.92
N PRO A 582 32.60 -19.51 -7.03
CA PRO A 582 31.80 -18.51 -6.31
C PRO A 582 32.57 -17.85 -5.16
N GLY A 583 33.01 -16.61 -5.38
CA GLY A 583 33.49 -15.71 -4.34
C GLY A 583 32.41 -14.69 -3.96
N LYS A 584 31.91 -14.79 -2.71
CA LYS A 584 30.97 -13.85 -2.08
C LYS A 584 31.35 -12.38 -2.31
N LYS A 585 30.56 -11.65 -3.09
CA LYS A 585 30.39 -10.19 -2.95
C LYS A 585 28.90 -9.84 -3.08
N LYS A 586 28.28 -9.58 -1.94
CA LYS A 586 26.92 -9.03 -1.85
C LYS A 586 26.94 -7.58 -2.34
N GLY A 587 26.04 -7.25 -3.27
CA GLY A 587 25.70 -5.88 -3.63
C GLY A 587 25.10 -5.14 -2.43
N LYS A 588 25.58 -3.92 -2.18
CA LYS A 588 24.97 -2.98 -1.24
C LYS A 588 24.09 -2.03 -2.06
N GLY A 589 22.78 -2.11 -1.84
CA GLY A 589 21.82 -1.10 -2.29
C GLY A 589 22.16 0.25 -1.68
N SER A 590 22.08 1.30 -2.50
CA SER A 590 22.37 2.67 -2.11
C SER A 590 21.08 3.40 -1.77
N SER A 591 20.56 3.22 -0.55
CA SER A 591 19.94 4.37 0.14
C SER A 591 21.05 5.38 0.45
N PRO A 592 20.79 6.70 0.53
CA PRO A 592 21.77 7.66 0.99
C PRO A 592 22.02 7.40 2.49
N GLY A 593 22.88 6.42 2.77
CA GLY A 593 23.35 6.16 4.11
C GLY A 593 24.18 7.35 4.63
N PRO A 594 24.51 7.35 5.93
CA PRO A 594 25.35 8.37 6.56
C PRO A 594 26.65 8.68 5.80
N GLY A 595 27.15 7.74 4.99
CA GLY A 595 28.33 7.92 4.14
C GLY A 595 28.18 8.88 2.96
N SER A 596 26.96 9.16 2.49
CA SER A 596 26.72 10.19 1.45
C SER A 596 26.84 11.60 2.04
N LEU A 597 26.28 11.83 3.24
CA LEU A 597 26.45 13.07 3.99
C LEU A 597 27.89 13.26 4.47
N SER A 598 28.58 12.20 4.89
CA SER A 598 30.00 12.27 5.28
C SER A 598 30.90 12.74 4.14
N LYS A 599 30.66 12.25 2.93
CA LYS A 599 31.35 12.74 1.72
C LYS A 599 31.01 14.18 1.40
N MET A 600 29.74 14.58 1.51
CA MET A 600 29.31 15.96 1.28
C MET A 600 29.93 16.92 2.31
N GLN A 601 29.97 16.52 3.58
CA GLN A 601 30.64 17.25 4.66
C GLN A 601 32.16 17.33 4.45
N GLN A 602 32.77 16.28 3.91
CA GLN A 602 34.20 16.27 3.57
C GLN A 602 34.52 17.22 2.40
N GLN A 603 33.68 17.24 1.36
CA GLN A 603 33.81 18.19 0.26
C GLN A 603 33.64 19.63 0.74
N LEU A 604 32.67 19.87 1.61
CA LEU A 604 32.44 21.19 2.20
C LEU A 604 33.64 21.64 3.05
N ASN A 605 34.24 20.74 3.84
CA ASN A 605 35.46 21.03 4.59
C ASN A 605 36.64 21.38 3.66
N GLN A 606 36.78 20.68 2.53
CA GLN A 606 37.81 20.97 1.53
C GLN A 606 37.59 22.33 0.86
N GLN A 607 36.34 22.68 0.53
CA GLN A 607 36.01 23.98 -0.04
C GLN A 607 36.27 25.13 0.93
N ILE A 608 35.93 24.97 2.22
CA ILE A 608 36.25 25.96 3.25
C ILE A 608 37.78 26.09 3.42
N GLN A 609 38.52 24.98 3.38
CA GLN A 609 39.98 25.00 3.50
C GLN A 609 40.66 25.67 2.29
N GLN A 610 40.19 25.39 1.08
CA GLN A 610 40.65 26.07 -0.14
C GLN A 610 40.30 27.55 -0.10
N LEU A 611 39.11 27.92 0.36
CA LEU A 611 38.69 29.30 0.50
C LEU A 611 39.58 30.05 1.51
N SER A 612 39.89 29.42 2.64
CA SER A 612 40.82 29.94 3.66
C SER A 612 42.23 30.19 3.12
N GLN A 613 42.68 29.40 2.15
CA GLN A 613 44.00 29.50 1.54
C GLN A 613 44.02 30.37 0.27
N SER A 614 42.86 30.68 -0.30
CA SER A 614 42.73 31.38 -1.59
C SER A 614 43.04 32.87 -1.55
N GLY A 615 43.23 33.47 -0.36
CA GLY A 615 43.55 34.89 -0.20
C GLY A 615 42.49 35.88 -0.72
N LYS A 616 41.31 35.40 -1.13
CA LYS A 616 40.21 36.21 -1.68
C LYS A 616 39.63 37.14 -0.61
N THR A 617 39.43 38.41 -0.95
CA THR A 617 38.81 39.41 -0.05
C THR A 617 37.62 40.11 -0.71
N GLY A 618 36.75 40.73 0.10
CA GLY A 618 35.63 41.53 -0.38
C GLY A 618 34.40 40.73 -0.86
N ARG A 619 33.74 41.22 -1.92
CA ARG A 619 32.41 40.74 -2.38
C ARG A 619 32.43 39.29 -2.89
N ALA A 620 33.53 38.86 -3.50
CA ALA A 620 33.73 37.49 -3.97
C ALA A 620 33.77 36.48 -2.81
N LEU A 621 34.50 36.81 -1.73
CA LEU A 621 34.53 36.01 -0.51
C LEU A 621 33.13 35.91 0.12
N SER A 622 32.39 37.01 0.15
CA SER A 622 31.04 37.05 0.73
C SER A 622 30.03 36.20 -0.04
N GLN A 623 30.17 36.07 -1.35
CA GLN A 623 29.31 35.20 -2.17
C GLN A 623 29.64 33.72 -2.00
N GLU A 624 30.93 33.37 -1.95
CA GLU A 624 31.37 31.99 -1.70
C GLU A 624 31.01 31.54 -0.28
N LEU A 625 31.12 32.40 0.73
CA LEU A 625 30.71 32.11 2.11
C LEU A 625 29.20 31.93 2.26
N ALA A 626 28.38 32.74 1.57
CA ALA A 626 26.93 32.58 1.57
C ALA A 626 26.50 31.25 0.93
N LYS A 627 27.17 30.83 -0.15
CA LYS A 627 26.94 29.53 -0.80
C LYS A 627 27.31 28.37 0.14
N LEU A 628 28.44 28.47 0.84
CA LEU A 628 28.87 27.46 1.81
C LEU A 628 27.96 27.38 3.04
N ALA A 629 27.46 28.52 3.53
CA ALA A 629 26.47 28.55 4.60
C ALA A 629 25.16 27.86 4.20
N GLY A 630 24.67 28.09 2.99
CA GLY A 630 23.48 27.41 2.44
C GLY A 630 23.68 25.90 2.32
N GLN A 631 24.86 25.45 1.86
CA GLN A 631 25.20 24.03 1.82
C GLN A 631 25.27 23.41 3.23
N GLN A 632 25.84 24.12 4.21
CA GLN A 632 25.90 23.67 5.60
C GLN A 632 24.50 23.54 6.22
N GLN A 633 23.61 24.49 5.92
CA GLN A 633 22.22 24.48 6.38
C GLN A 633 21.44 23.30 5.77
N MET A 634 21.64 23.02 4.49
CA MET A 634 21.05 21.87 3.81
C MET A 634 21.52 20.56 4.46
N LEU A 635 22.82 20.44 4.76
CA LEU A 635 23.39 19.27 5.44
C LEU A 635 22.77 19.07 6.83
N ARG A 636 22.57 20.16 7.58
CA ARG A 636 21.87 20.15 8.88
C ARG A 636 20.42 19.69 8.74
N GLN A 637 19.69 20.18 7.74
CA GLN A 637 18.28 19.83 7.50
C GLN A 637 18.12 18.39 7.03
N ALA A 638 18.98 17.91 6.13
CA ALA A 638 19.01 16.52 5.68
C ALA A 638 19.26 15.57 6.86
N MET A 639 20.19 15.93 7.75
CA MET A 639 20.44 15.17 8.99
C MET A 639 19.26 15.21 9.96
N GLN A 640 18.56 16.34 10.07
CA GLN A 640 17.40 16.49 10.95
C GLN A 640 16.18 15.69 10.45
N GLN A 641 16.02 15.54 9.14
CA GLN A 641 15.03 14.65 8.55
C GLN A 641 15.36 13.19 8.80
N MET A 642 16.65 12.82 8.74
CA MET A 642 17.10 11.46 9.04
C MET A 642 16.86 11.06 10.50
N ASP A 643 17.03 12.01 11.43
CA ASP A 643 16.82 11.84 12.87
C ASP A 643 15.33 11.78 13.25
N ARG A 644 14.45 12.43 12.46
CA ARG A 644 12.98 12.31 12.61
C ARG A 644 12.41 11.01 12.02
N GLY A 645 13.16 10.33 11.16
CA GLY A 645 12.77 9.08 10.50
C GLY A 645 13.00 7.80 11.30
N GLN A 646 13.60 7.87 12.50
CA GLN A 646 13.73 6.74 13.42
C GLN A 646 12.81 6.91 14.63
N PRO A 647 11.55 6.44 14.59
CA PRO A 647 10.84 6.12 15.81
C PRO A 647 11.54 4.93 16.47
N GLY A 648 12.13 5.15 17.64
CA GLY A 648 12.50 4.05 18.51
C GLY A 648 11.28 3.17 18.74
N LYS A 649 11.38 1.90 18.35
CA LYS A 649 10.54 0.84 18.92
C LYS A 649 10.81 0.83 20.42
N ASP A 650 9.93 1.48 21.18
CA ASP A 650 9.48 1.16 22.53
C ASP A 650 8.93 2.42 23.22
N GLY A 651 7.60 2.59 23.25
CA GLY A 651 6.94 3.64 24.02
C GLY A 651 5.53 3.99 23.53
N LYS A 652 4.50 3.60 24.30
CA LYS A 652 3.08 3.94 24.09
C LYS A 652 2.82 5.45 23.92
N PRO A 653 1.78 5.86 23.16
CA PRO A 653 1.32 7.24 23.12
C PRO A 653 0.31 7.55 24.25
N GLY A 654 0.55 8.64 25.00
CA GLY A 654 -0.41 9.29 25.91
C GLY A 654 0.32 10.35 26.73
N GLY A 655 -0.14 11.58 26.95
CA GLY A 655 -1.33 12.34 26.55
C GLY A 655 -1.01 13.84 26.66
N LYS A 656 -1.99 14.69 26.32
CA LYS A 656 -1.93 16.17 26.33
C LYS A 656 -1.59 16.75 27.71
N ASP A 657 -0.81 17.85 27.75
CA ASP A 657 -1.24 19.20 28.17
C ASP A 657 -0.03 20.14 28.37
N GLY A 658 -0.22 21.42 28.05
CA GLY A 658 0.86 22.36 27.72
C GLY A 658 1.54 23.13 28.85
N LYS A 659 2.58 23.89 28.47
CA LYS A 659 2.85 25.29 28.88
C LYS A 659 4.16 25.80 28.30
N GLU A 660 4.15 27.07 27.92
CA GLU A 660 5.28 27.93 27.60
C GLU A 660 6.28 28.06 28.77
N GLY A 661 7.57 28.27 28.47
CA GLY A 661 8.46 29.08 29.32
C GLY A 661 9.87 28.56 29.64
N LYS A 662 10.85 29.38 29.19
CA LYS A 662 12.14 29.76 29.82
C LYS A 662 13.42 28.92 29.68
N GLU A 663 14.45 29.67 29.30
CA GLU A 663 15.90 29.43 29.43
C GLU A 663 16.34 29.19 30.89
N GLY A 664 17.40 28.39 31.10
CA GLY A 664 18.08 28.29 32.40
C GLY A 664 19.10 27.13 32.54
N GLN A 665 20.37 27.53 32.64
CA GLN A 665 21.65 26.86 32.98
C GLN A 665 21.74 25.52 33.76
N ASN A 666 22.77 24.74 33.34
CA ASN A 666 23.75 23.90 34.06
C ASN A 666 23.37 23.08 35.32
N GLY A 667 23.63 21.77 35.23
CA GLY A 667 23.94 20.86 36.35
C GLY A 667 24.57 19.55 35.83
N PRO A 668 25.71 19.06 36.38
CA PRO A 668 26.47 17.95 35.80
C PRO A 668 26.07 16.57 36.36
N GLY A 669 26.14 15.54 35.49
CA GLY A 669 26.36 14.15 35.88
C GLY A 669 25.11 13.26 36.07
N LYS A 670 24.83 12.40 35.09
CA LYS A 670 24.76 10.94 35.29
C LYS A 670 24.68 10.20 33.95
N ASP A 671 25.62 9.29 33.76
CA ASP A 671 25.84 8.46 32.59
C ASP A 671 24.61 7.57 32.29
N GLY A 672 23.91 7.92 31.21
CA GLY A 672 22.92 7.09 30.54
C GLY A 672 23.38 6.82 29.11
N GLN A 673 24.13 5.74 28.94
CA GLN A 673 24.71 5.31 27.67
C GLN A 673 23.58 4.85 26.72
N GLY A 674 23.17 5.72 25.79
CA GLY A 674 22.12 5.41 24.83
C GLY A 674 21.96 6.47 23.74
N GLY A 675 22.79 6.40 22.70
CA GLY A 675 22.52 6.80 21.29
C GLY A 675 22.14 8.24 20.90
N GLY A 676 21.57 9.07 21.78
CA GLY A 676 20.96 10.35 21.43
C GLY A 676 21.82 11.61 21.63
N GLY A 677 22.89 11.53 22.43
CA GLY A 677 23.73 12.69 22.77
C GLY A 677 24.60 13.21 21.62
N ASN A 678 25.12 12.32 20.77
CA ASN A 678 26.08 12.68 19.72
C ASN A 678 25.45 13.49 18.57
N ALA A 679 24.16 13.29 18.27
CA ALA A 679 23.47 13.99 17.19
C ALA A 679 23.09 15.43 17.58
N GLY A 680 22.69 15.65 18.84
CA GLY A 680 22.34 16.98 19.35
C GLY A 680 23.54 17.92 19.43
N GLU A 681 24.70 17.41 19.86
CA GLU A 681 25.94 18.19 19.87
C GLU A 681 26.47 18.49 18.46
N MET A 682 26.38 17.53 17.53
CA MET A 682 26.77 17.74 16.13
C MET A 682 25.93 18.85 15.48
N LYS A 683 24.62 18.88 15.73
CA LYS A 683 23.72 19.95 15.26
C LYS A 683 24.15 21.32 15.78
N LYS A 684 24.48 21.44 17.07
CA LYS A 684 24.99 22.69 17.65
C LYS A 684 26.30 23.14 16.99
N LEU A 685 27.21 22.21 16.71
CA LEU A 685 28.46 22.53 16.01
C LEU A 685 28.18 23.02 14.57
N MET A 686 27.22 22.41 13.86
CA MET A 686 26.82 22.82 12.52
C MET A 686 26.17 24.21 12.51
N GLU A 687 25.30 24.51 13.48
CA GLU A 687 24.67 25.83 13.65
C GLU A 687 25.70 26.93 13.95
N GLN A 688 26.70 26.63 14.78
CA GLN A 688 27.79 27.57 15.06
C GLN A 688 28.66 27.80 13.82
N THR A 689 28.98 26.76 13.04
CA THR A 689 29.69 26.91 11.77
C THR A 689 28.89 27.73 10.77
N GLU A 690 27.58 27.51 10.65
CA GLU A 690 26.69 28.33 9.80
C GLU A 690 26.70 29.80 10.23
N THR A 691 26.62 30.05 11.54
CA THR A 691 26.67 31.41 12.11
C THR A 691 27.99 32.10 11.80
N ASP A 692 29.11 31.39 11.88
CA ASP A 692 30.44 31.93 11.57
C ASP A 692 30.59 32.22 10.06
N LEU A 693 30.08 31.34 9.19
CA LEU A 693 30.08 31.53 7.74
C LEU A 693 29.21 32.71 7.30
N VAL A 694 28.00 32.86 7.87
CA VAL A 694 27.09 33.98 7.60
C VAL A 694 27.66 35.31 8.09
N ASN A 695 28.34 35.31 9.24
CA ASN A 695 29.00 36.48 9.80
C ASN A 695 30.39 36.77 9.20
N LYS A 696 30.75 36.05 8.13
CA LYS A 696 32.01 36.22 7.38
C LYS A 696 33.27 35.98 8.21
N ARG A 697 33.19 35.09 9.20
CA ARG A 697 34.29 34.73 10.09
C ARG A 697 34.80 33.34 9.71
N LEU A 698 35.97 33.28 9.09
CA LEU A 698 36.66 32.02 8.81
C LEU A 698 37.86 31.89 9.76
N THR A 699 37.61 31.45 10.99
CA THR A 699 38.64 31.30 12.03
C THR A 699 39.20 29.89 12.06
N GLU A 700 40.38 29.69 12.66
CA GLU A 700 40.91 28.34 12.92
C GLU A 700 39.94 27.49 13.75
N GLU A 701 39.18 28.11 14.65
CA GLU A 701 38.12 27.44 15.41
C GLU A 701 36.99 26.90 14.51
N THR A 702 36.61 27.66 13.48
CA THR A 702 35.61 27.21 12.48
C THR A 702 36.12 25.98 11.72
N MET A 703 37.40 25.97 11.36
CA MET A 703 38.07 24.84 10.69
C MET A 703 38.18 23.61 11.60
N GLN A 704 38.50 23.79 12.88
CA GLN A 704 38.55 22.69 13.84
C GLN A 704 37.15 22.11 14.09
N ARG A 705 36.14 22.96 14.21
CA ARG A 705 34.73 22.55 14.37
C ARG A 705 34.27 21.69 13.20
N GLN A 706 34.67 22.05 11.99
CA GLN A 706 34.34 21.25 10.81
C GLN A 706 35.02 19.89 10.75
N ARG A 707 36.28 19.81 11.22
CA ARG A 707 36.96 18.52 11.36
C ARG A 707 36.25 17.65 12.40
N GLN A 708 35.79 18.22 13.51
CA GLN A 708 35.04 17.50 14.54
C GLN A 708 33.69 16.98 14.03
N ILE A 709 32.96 17.79 13.26
CA ILE A 709 31.70 17.39 12.62
C ILE A 709 31.94 16.19 11.70
N LEU A 710 32.98 16.24 10.87
CA LEU A 710 33.34 15.14 9.97
C LEU A 710 33.74 13.87 10.74
N THR A 711 34.59 13.98 11.77
CA THR A 711 34.99 12.83 12.59
C THR A 711 33.79 12.15 13.23
N ARG A 712 32.88 12.92 13.83
CA ARG A 712 31.66 12.37 14.44
C ARG A 712 30.70 11.77 13.40
N MET A 713 30.67 12.32 12.18
CA MET A 713 29.86 11.78 11.09
C MET A 713 30.42 10.44 10.57
N LEU A 714 31.75 10.33 10.50
CA LEU A 714 32.45 9.08 10.18
C LEU A 714 32.31 8.03 11.28
N GLU A 715 32.30 8.43 12.55
CA GLU A 715 31.99 7.54 13.68
C GLU A 715 30.53 7.07 13.64
N ALA A 716 29.58 7.97 13.38
CA ALA A 716 28.18 7.61 13.19
C ALA A 716 27.99 6.68 11.99
N GLU A 717 28.72 6.90 10.90
CA GLU A 717 28.74 6.00 9.74
C GLU A 717 29.33 4.63 10.10
N LYS A 718 30.41 4.58 10.88
CA LYS A 718 31.00 3.33 11.35
C LYS A 718 30.03 2.57 12.25
N SER A 719 29.36 3.24 13.19
CA SER A 719 28.32 2.65 14.04
C SER A 719 27.05 2.25 13.28
N ALA A 720 26.73 2.91 12.17
CA ALA A 720 25.65 2.49 11.27
C ALA A 720 26.06 1.26 10.45
N ARG A 721 27.31 1.22 9.95
CA ARG A 721 27.86 0.06 9.22
C ARG A 721 28.00 -1.17 10.12
N GLU A 722 28.35 -0.99 11.40
CA GLU A 722 28.37 -2.08 12.39
C GLU A 722 26.96 -2.59 12.70
N ARG A 723 25.93 -1.71 12.67
CA ARG A 723 24.51 -2.10 12.72
C ARG A 723 24.01 -2.80 11.44
N ASP A 724 24.49 -2.42 10.26
CA ASP A 724 24.17 -3.06 8.97
C ASP A 724 24.84 -4.43 8.76
N GLN A 725 25.94 -4.70 9.49
CA GLN A 725 26.61 -6.01 9.46
C GLN A 725 25.91 -7.04 10.35
N ASP A 726 25.08 -6.59 11.28
CA ASP A 726 24.15 -7.46 12.00
C ASP A 726 23.08 -7.89 10.99
N THR A 727 23.10 -9.16 10.60
CA THR A 727 22.20 -9.72 9.57
C THR A 727 20.80 -9.87 10.15
N LYS A 728 20.13 -8.75 10.45
CA LYS A 728 18.70 -8.72 10.60
C LYS A 728 18.10 -8.92 9.21
N ARG A 729 17.94 -10.20 8.88
CA ARG A 729 16.70 -10.65 8.26
C ARG A 729 15.61 -9.99 9.10
N GLU A 730 14.94 -8.97 8.58
CA GLU A 730 13.63 -8.61 9.12
C GLU A 730 12.74 -9.81 8.79
N ALA A 731 12.84 -10.85 9.61
CA ALA A 731 11.70 -11.68 9.87
C ALA A 731 10.68 -10.68 10.41
N GLN A 732 9.72 -10.28 9.57
CA GLN A 732 8.42 -9.97 10.10
C GLN A 732 8.08 -11.19 10.96
N THR A 733 8.20 -11.06 12.27
CA THR A 733 7.57 -11.99 13.18
C THR A 733 6.14 -12.06 12.71
N ALA A 734 5.68 -13.26 12.34
CA ALA A 734 4.35 -13.45 11.82
C ALA A 734 3.38 -12.68 12.73
N GLN A 735 2.86 -11.55 12.25
CA GLN A 735 1.91 -10.78 13.03
C GLN A 735 0.68 -11.66 13.05
N ASN A 736 0.42 -12.30 14.19
CA ASN A 736 -0.81 -13.04 14.42
C ASN A 736 -1.96 -12.05 14.36
N HIS A 737 -2.49 -11.84 13.17
CA HIS A 737 -3.75 -11.15 13.00
C HIS A 737 -4.81 -12.08 13.58
N PRO A 738 -5.56 -11.63 14.60
CA PRO A 738 -6.65 -12.43 15.12
C PRO A 738 -7.65 -12.68 13.97
N PRO A 739 -8.24 -13.89 13.88
CA PRO A 739 -9.18 -14.20 12.82
C PRO A 739 -10.39 -13.26 12.89
N VAL A 740 -10.78 -12.70 11.74
CA VAL A 740 -11.96 -11.85 11.61
C VAL A 740 -13.11 -12.71 11.08
N PHE A 741 -14.17 -12.84 11.87
CA PHE A 741 -15.39 -13.53 11.49
C PHE A 741 -16.54 -12.55 11.29
N PRO A 742 -17.54 -12.86 10.44
CA PRO A 742 -18.75 -12.05 10.34
C PRO A 742 -19.45 -11.88 11.70
N PRO A 743 -20.11 -10.73 11.97
CA PRO A 743 -20.82 -10.46 13.24
C PRO A 743 -21.85 -11.54 13.62
N ALA A 744 -22.37 -12.27 12.62
CA ALA A 744 -23.28 -13.38 12.83
C ALA A 744 -22.68 -14.55 13.65
N PHE A 745 -21.36 -14.67 13.78
CA PHE A 745 -20.72 -15.68 14.63
C PHE A 745 -20.79 -15.33 16.12
N ASP A 746 -20.94 -14.04 16.48
CA ASP A 746 -20.89 -13.59 17.87
C ASP A 746 -22.03 -14.15 18.73
N LYS A 747 -23.16 -14.55 18.11
CA LYS A 747 -24.29 -15.20 18.79
C LYS A 747 -23.96 -16.56 19.40
N TYR A 748 -22.88 -17.22 18.94
CA TYR A 748 -22.46 -18.53 19.44
C TYR A 748 -21.30 -18.46 20.41
N LYS A 749 -20.60 -17.32 20.48
CA LYS A 749 -19.55 -17.14 21.47
C LYS A 749 -20.21 -17.19 22.85
N PRO A 750 -19.59 -17.86 23.84
CA PRO A 750 -20.07 -17.78 25.21
C PRO A 750 -20.13 -16.31 25.57
N ALA A 751 -21.34 -15.83 25.90
CA ALA A 751 -21.57 -14.48 26.38
C ALA A 751 -20.50 -14.20 27.44
N ALA A 752 -19.65 -13.18 27.23
CA ALA A 752 -18.64 -12.81 28.21
C ALA A 752 -19.32 -12.76 29.58
N LYS A 753 -18.65 -13.25 30.64
CA LYS A 753 -19.21 -13.39 32.01
C LYS A 753 -20.08 -12.21 32.47
N ASP A 754 -19.84 -11.01 31.93
CA ASP A 754 -20.63 -9.79 32.11
C ASP A 754 -22.10 -9.89 31.63
N GLN A 755 -22.41 -10.54 30.51
CA GLN A 755 -23.79 -10.75 30.05
C GLN A 755 -24.53 -11.84 30.84
N GLN A 756 -23.80 -12.84 31.36
CA GLN A 756 -24.38 -13.90 32.19
C GLN A 756 -24.76 -13.37 33.58
N THR A 757 -23.98 -12.43 34.13
CA THR A 757 -24.36 -11.69 35.34
C THR A 757 -25.55 -10.75 35.11
N ASP A 758 -25.67 -10.13 33.93
CA ASP A 758 -26.84 -9.31 33.59
C ASP A 758 -28.12 -10.13 33.31
N LEU A 759 -28.03 -11.34 32.76
CA LEU A 759 -29.16 -12.27 32.62
C LEU A 759 -29.64 -12.80 33.98
N LEU A 760 -28.72 -13.16 34.89
CA LEU A 760 -29.04 -13.52 36.27
C LEU A 760 -29.63 -12.35 37.07
N ARG A 761 -29.24 -11.11 36.76
CA ARG A 761 -29.86 -9.90 37.32
C ARG A 761 -31.25 -9.61 36.79
N ARG A 762 -31.58 -10.05 35.56
CA ARG A 762 -32.90 -9.84 34.92
C ARG A 762 -33.91 -10.94 35.28
N ALA A 763 -33.45 -12.14 35.60
CA ALA A 763 -34.28 -13.21 36.15
C ALA A 763 -34.55 -13.01 37.65
N GLN A 764 -35.16 -11.88 38.03
CA GLN A 764 -35.59 -11.69 39.42
C GLN A 764 -36.93 -12.38 39.65
N LEU A 765 -36.90 -13.47 40.42
CA LEU A 765 -38.01 -13.80 41.31
C LEU A 765 -38.19 -12.63 42.27
N ASN A 766 -39.43 -12.24 42.57
CA ASN A 766 -39.77 -11.12 43.45
C ASN A 766 -39.25 -11.35 44.89
N PHE A 767 -37.98 -11.04 45.14
CA PHE A 767 -37.39 -11.08 46.47
C PHE A 767 -37.61 -9.74 47.18
N THR A 768 -37.82 -9.77 48.51
CA THR A 768 -37.88 -8.55 49.33
C THR A 768 -36.54 -7.81 49.32
N PRO A 769 -36.50 -6.47 49.53
CA PRO A 769 -35.30 -5.64 49.37
C PRO A 769 -34.05 -6.15 50.12
N TYR A 770 -34.25 -6.73 51.31
CA TYR A 770 -33.17 -7.34 52.09
C TYR A 770 -32.43 -8.47 51.35
N TYR A 771 -33.15 -9.37 50.69
CA TYR A 771 -32.55 -10.51 49.98
C TYR A 771 -31.95 -10.09 48.63
N GLN A 772 -32.51 -9.07 47.97
CA GLN A 772 -31.87 -8.45 46.80
C GLN A 772 -30.50 -7.88 47.15
N GLN A 773 -30.39 -7.24 48.32
CA GLN A 773 -29.12 -6.69 48.81
C GLN A 773 -28.12 -7.81 49.12
N LYS A 774 -28.54 -8.90 49.76
CA LYS A 774 -27.68 -10.06 50.06
C LYS A 774 -27.21 -10.81 48.82
N VAL A 775 -28.07 -10.98 47.82
CA VAL A 775 -27.69 -11.58 46.53
C VAL A 775 -26.67 -10.69 45.81
N THR A 776 -26.88 -9.38 45.83
CA THR A 776 -25.92 -8.41 45.26
C THR A 776 -24.57 -8.47 45.97
N GLU A 777 -24.57 -8.55 47.30
CA GLU A 777 -23.36 -8.69 48.13
C GLU A 777 -22.61 -10.01 47.84
N TYR A 778 -23.34 -11.12 47.65
CA TYR A 778 -22.78 -12.42 47.32
C TYR A 778 -22.08 -12.42 45.95
N PHE A 779 -22.72 -11.86 44.92
CA PHE A 779 -22.11 -11.74 43.60
C PHE A 779 -20.97 -10.72 43.55
N GLN A 780 -20.98 -9.68 44.39
CA GLN A 780 -19.85 -8.76 44.52
C GLN A 780 -18.64 -9.37 45.23
N LYS A 781 -18.83 -10.31 46.16
CA LYS A 781 -17.73 -11.01 46.84
C LYS A 781 -17.06 -12.09 45.99
N ASN A 782 -17.76 -12.65 45.00
CA ASN A 782 -17.24 -13.69 44.11
C ASN A 782 -16.69 -13.14 42.78
N LYS A 783 -16.29 -11.86 42.76
CA LYS A 783 -15.71 -11.20 41.58
C LYS A 783 -14.20 -11.40 41.47
#